data_AF-A0A9E0PI84-F1
#
_entry.id   AF-A0A9E0PI84-F1
#
_cell.length_a   1.000
_cell.length_b   1.000
_cell.length_c   1.000
_cell.angle_alpha   90.00
_cell.angle_beta   90.00
_cell.angle_gamma   90.00
#
_symmetry.space_group_name_H-M   'P 1'
#
loop_
_entity.id
_entity.type
_entity.pdbx_description
1 polymer ?
#
loop_
_entity_poly.entity_id
_entity_poly.type
_entity_poly.pdbx_seq_one_letter_code
_entity_poly.pdbx_strand_id
1 'polypeptide(L)'
;MKSTEAKSTKRGFVMTGGGAKGLFEAGVIHAFHLCGLEFDVITGSSIGAINSIVYAEYQWLKRHLPAETLADPMKTIEAMDPYVWASLHAWWDLPRMNIIDDSATGPIGLLKDDLLGLDIGLPSIVRLIWWYTDPNNDLVPDLAVLADISRIINELPERLAGGQGVLETWKRWRDDKLNPFDAAVRTYLNRFGMEHALVPDDKADNLRQFFTQSIVPLRREHLDDPAAVLPEIKPVPLIPPDRTLRDYRESGVEVRMTRTNFRTGRLEVSSYNSAEQFAAFLKKHWYRFDNKEGFLPALGNARLQTIGNPNAINAALASGRFPGVFSPMPIDKIYDLTEAEDTANVLFSGLLASWLNDEAVRSALQHPDGDGTEPKVSVSDELLRTWQESEELARLFPRTGDHYVDGGAIDNMPTNSAIDAIKDWIDENNAGNRDVQLDLYTVFLHPPPDPGELVTEMIPSSVETVQRTLEIKNAAVLDSDAAHVRFVNKTAQLAEDTSRTIISLATALEEILAKVPDSPSLQLSEEQKVTLKAAVEAQVSAVLPARKDKDIAGRLAGIKDQYEKIIDEKLPLHVNPIEIHPEEMPMRTLQFTERLGFRKENAVRMITSGCYSTLWSLHEYLSDKLENSPDERDEQALRLAKHWMGLDMAEMPSDKAALRKAWRCSRV
;
A
#
# COMPACT_ATOMS: atom_id res chain seq x y z
N MET A 1 32.73 11.73 20.95
CA MET A 1 32.14 11.19 19.70
C MET A 1 31.60 9.81 20.03
N LYS A 2 30.27 9.62 20.09
CA LYS A 2 29.71 8.26 19.95
C LYS A 2 30.24 7.73 18.62
N SER A 3 30.77 6.51 18.60
CA SER A 3 31.03 5.83 17.33
C SER A 3 29.76 5.88 16.50
N THR A 4 29.89 6.16 15.21
CA THR A 4 28.84 5.87 14.22
C THR A 4 28.53 4.38 14.29
N GLU A 5 27.64 3.98 15.21
CA GLU A 5 26.99 2.69 15.15
C GLU A 5 26.28 2.62 13.79
N ALA A 6 26.47 1.50 13.09
CA ALA A 6 25.85 1.29 11.79
C ALA A 6 24.34 1.33 11.96
N LYS A 7 23.65 2.15 11.16
CA LYS A 7 22.18 2.23 11.17
C LYS A 7 21.60 0.85 10.87
N SER A 8 20.59 0.44 11.64
CA SER A 8 19.82 -0.76 11.33
C SER A 8 19.04 -0.54 10.03
N THR A 9 19.32 -1.33 8.99
CA THR A 9 18.55 -1.29 7.74
C THR A 9 17.30 -2.16 7.85
N LYS A 10 16.15 -1.57 7.56
CA LYS A 10 14.86 -2.23 7.35
C LYS A 10 14.52 -2.21 5.87
N ARG A 11 13.81 -3.23 5.39
CA ARG A 11 13.43 -3.37 3.99
C ARG A 11 11.91 -3.37 3.85
N GLY A 12 11.40 -2.45 3.04
CA GLY A 12 9.99 -2.35 2.70
C GLY A 12 9.77 -2.72 1.24
N PHE A 13 8.71 -3.46 0.95
CA PHE A 13 8.29 -3.81 -0.39
C PHE A 13 6.90 -3.27 -0.68
N VAL A 14 6.78 -2.40 -1.68
CA VAL A 14 5.53 -1.73 -2.07
C VAL A 14 5.11 -2.20 -3.45
N MET A 15 3.93 -2.79 -3.51
CA MET A 15 3.25 -3.22 -4.74
C MET A 15 2.08 -2.29 -5.04
N THR A 16 1.97 -1.87 -6.31
CA THR A 16 1.00 -0.84 -6.72
C THR A 16 -0.21 -1.47 -7.41
N GLY A 17 -1.30 -0.73 -7.51
CA GLY A 17 -2.47 -1.23 -8.23
C GLY A 17 -2.36 -1.04 -9.74
N GLY A 18 -2.78 -2.06 -10.50
CA GLY A 18 -2.76 -2.01 -11.96
C GLY A 18 -3.53 -3.13 -12.66
N GLY A 19 -4.43 -3.83 -11.97
CA GLY A 19 -5.24 -4.91 -12.54
C GLY A 19 -4.39 -6.01 -13.18
N ALA A 20 -4.63 -6.36 -14.44
CA ALA A 20 -3.88 -7.39 -15.16
C ALA A 20 -2.36 -7.13 -15.24
N LYS A 21 -1.90 -5.90 -14.96
CA LYS A 21 -0.47 -5.58 -14.83
C LYS A 21 0.22 -6.25 -13.65
N GLY A 22 -0.53 -6.87 -12.72
CA GLY A 22 0.03 -7.69 -11.63
C GLY A 22 0.95 -8.83 -12.09
N LEU A 23 0.87 -9.26 -13.35
CA LEU A 23 1.83 -10.16 -13.98
C LEU A 23 3.28 -9.64 -13.94
N PHE A 24 3.47 -8.31 -14.05
CA PHE A 24 4.80 -7.70 -13.90
C PHE A 24 5.30 -7.85 -12.47
N GLU A 25 4.45 -7.58 -11.48
CA GLU A 25 4.80 -7.73 -10.06
C GLU A 25 5.09 -9.20 -9.69
N ALA A 26 4.40 -10.16 -10.30
CA ALA A 26 4.72 -11.58 -10.16
C ALA A 26 6.14 -11.90 -10.68
N GLY A 27 6.56 -11.24 -11.76
CA GLY A 27 7.95 -11.26 -12.24
C GLY A 27 8.94 -10.63 -11.24
N VAL A 28 8.55 -9.54 -10.57
CA VAL A 28 9.35 -8.93 -9.50
C VAL A 28 9.53 -9.90 -8.32
N ILE A 29 8.47 -10.58 -7.90
CA ILE A 29 8.52 -11.64 -6.88
C ILE A 29 9.52 -12.73 -7.27
N HIS A 30 9.48 -13.18 -8.53
CA HIS A 30 10.42 -14.17 -9.02
C HIS A 30 11.87 -13.68 -8.93
N ALA A 31 12.16 -12.42 -9.30
CA ALA A 31 13.50 -11.86 -9.12
C ALA A 31 13.94 -11.78 -7.65
N PHE A 32 13.05 -11.39 -6.73
CA PHE A 32 13.37 -11.37 -5.31
C PHE A 32 13.61 -12.77 -4.73
N HIS A 33 12.86 -13.76 -5.22
CA HIS A 33 13.12 -15.15 -4.91
C HIS A 33 14.52 -15.59 -5.37
N LEU A 34 14.89 -15.32 -6.63
CA LEU A 34 16.22 -15.64 -7.17
C LEU A 34 17.35 -14.97 -6.39
N CYS A 35 17.11 -13.78 -5.85
CA CYS A 35 18.06 -13.05 -5.01
C CYS A 35 18.00 -13.43 -3.52
N GLY A 36 17.08 -14.30 -3.11
CA GLY A 36 16.84 -14.65 -1.71
C GLY A 36 16.46 -13.46 -0.82
N LEU A 37 15.98 -12.35 -1.40
CA LEU A 37 15.73 -11.09 -0.70
C LEU A 37 14.49 -11.20 0.21
N GLU A 38 14.54 -10.58 1.38
CA GLU A 38 13.46 -10.60 2.36
C GLU A 38 13.10 -9.17 2.80
N PHE A 39 11.86 -8.98 3.22
CA PHE A 39 11.32 -7.69 3.63
C PHE A 39 10.73 -7.77 5.02
N ASP A 40 11.01 -6.74 5.82
CA ASP A 40 10.41 -6.54 7.13
C ASP A 40 8.95 -6.09 7.00
N VAL A 41 8.64 -5.34 5.93
CA VAL A 41 7.30 -4.83 5.65
C VAL A 41 6.93 -5.07 4.19
N ILE A 42 5.72 -5.59 3.94
CA ILE A 42 5.13 -5.71 2.62
C ILE A 42 3.84 -4.90 2.59
N THR A 43 3.69 -4.02 1.60
CA THR A 43 2.48 -3.25 1.40
C THR A 43 1.94 -3.38 -0.02
N GLY A 44 0.62 -3.42 -0.12
CA GLY A 44 -0.05 -3.63 -1.41
C GLY A 44 -1.37 -2.88 -1.53
N SER A 45 -1.69 -2.50 -2.76
CA SER A 45 -2.96 -1.89 -3.15
C SER A 45 -3.52 -2.59 -4.37
N SER A 46 -4.83 -2.81 -4.43
CA SER A 46 -5.49 -3.45 -5.58
C SER A 46 -4.84 -4.80 -5.90
N ILE A 47 -4.44 -5.01 -7.16
CA ILE A 47 -3.70 -6.20 -7.57
C ILE A 47 -2.36 -6.39 -6.83
N GLY A 48 -1.72 -5.30 -6.42
CA GLY A 48 -0.51 -5.35 -5.61
C GLY A 48 -0.75 -5.99 -4.25
N ALA A 49 -1.96 -5.88 -3.69
CA ALA A 49 -2.31 -6.58 -2.45
C ALA A 49 -2.40 -8.11 -2.62
N ILE A 50 -2.87 -8.56 -3.79
CA ILE A 50 -2.89 -9.99 -4.16
C ILE A 50 -1.46 -10.54 -4.22
N ASN A 51 -0.56 -9.86 -4.92
CA ASN A 51 0.83 -10.27 -4.99
C ASN A 51 1.56 -10.12 -3.63
N SER A 52 1.19 -9.13 -2.82
CA SER A 52 1.77 -8.90 -1.50
C SER A 52 1.55 -10.08 -0.56
N ILE A 53 0.34 -10.66 -0.53
CA ILE A 53 0.09 -11.83 0.32
C ILE A 53 0.76 -13.10 -0.20
N VAL A 54 0.89 -13.25 -1.52
CA VAL A 54 1.65 -14.36 -2.12
C VAL A 54 3.11 -14.28 -1.67
N TYR A 55 3.69 -13.08 -1.63
CA TYR A 55 5.06 -12.87 -1.16
C TYR A 55 5.21 -13.00 0.36
N ALA A 56 4.20 -12.57 1.13
CA ALA A 56 4.16 -12.76 2.57
C ALA A 56 4.17 -14.25 2.93
N GLU A 57 3.33 -15.05 2.26
CA GLU A 57 3.30 -16.51 2.45
C GLU A 57 4.62 -17.16 1.97
N TYR A 58 5.23 -16.68 0.90
CA TYR A 58 6.58 -17.11 0.49
C TYR A 58 7.60 -16.92 1.63
N GLN A 59 7.67 -15.73 2.24
CA GLN A 59 8.59 -15.48 3.35
C GLN A 59 8.24 -16.33 4.59
N TRP A 60 6.94 -16.49 4.88
CA TRP A 60 6.48 -17.35 5.96
C TRP A 60 6.95 -18.80 5.76
N LEU A 61 6.70 -19.39 4.58
CA LEU A 61 7.11 -20.75 4.24
C LEU A 61 8.63 -20.90 4.28
N LYS A 62 9.36 -19.94 3.71
CA LYS A 62 10.83 -19.92 3.71
C LYS A 62 11.37 -20.00 5.14
N ARG A 63 10.82 -19.23 6.07
CA ARG A 63 11.24 -19.22 7.49
C ARG A 63 10.98 -20.53 8.24
N HIS A 64 10.08 -21.36 7.72
CA HIS A 64 9.77 -22.69 8.27
C HIS A 64 10.56 -23.83 7.61
N LEU A 65 11.48 -23.52 6.68
CA LEU A 65 12.39 -24.52 6.11
C LEU A 65 13.37 -25.05 7.17
N PRO A 66 13.90 -26.28 7.00
CA PRO A 66 14.94 -26.81 7.86
C PRO A 66 16.16 -25.89 7.94
N ALA A 67 16.77 -25.77 9.12
CA ALA A 67 17.95 -24.91 9.33
C ALA A 67 19.12 -25.23 8.38
N GLU A 68 19.29 -26.51 8.01
CA GLU A 68 20.29 -26.96 7.03
C GLU A 68 20.04 -26.45 5.61
N THR A 69 18.77 -26.25 5.25
CA THR A 69 18.37 -25.64 3.97
C THR A 69 18.62 -24.14 4.02
N LEU A 70 18.21 -23.49 5.11
CA LEU A 70 18.38 -22.04 5.31
C LEU A 70 19.85 -21.59 5.35
N ALA A 71 20.76 -22.46 5.80
CA ALA A 71 22.19 -22.18 5.81
C ALA A 71 22.82 -22.08 4.41
N ASP A 72 22.15 -22.57 3.38
CA ASP A 72 22.60 -22.55 1.98
C ASP A 72 21.59 -21.77 1.12
N PRO A 73 21.93 -20.55 0.67
CA PRO A 73 21.03 -19.73 -0.13
C PRO A 73 20.53 -20.41 -1.40
N MET A 74 21.36 -21.22 -2.07
CA MET A 74 20.96 -21.92 -3.29
C MET A 74 19.96 -23.03 -3.00
N LYS A 75 20.21 -23.84 -1.96
CA LYS A 75 19.22 -24.86 -1.53
C LYS A 75 17.92 -24.24 -1.07
N THR A 76 17.97 -23.06 -0.45
CA THR A 76 16.78 -22.32 -0.05
C THR A 76 15.96 -21.90 -1.26
N ILE A 77 16.62 -21.40 -2.32
CA ILE A 77 15.96 -21.08 -3.59
C ILE A 77 15.34 -22.34 -4.20
N GLU A 78 16.10 -23.42 -4.36
CA GLU A 78 15.61 -24.68 -4.92
C GLU A 78 14.42 -25.27 -4.13
N ALA A 79 14.43 -25.14 -2.80
CA ALA A 79 13.33 -25.61 -1.95
C ALA A 79 12.05 -24.79 -2.14
N MET A 80 12.16 -23.50 -2.48
CA MET A 80 11.03 -22.60 -2.67
C MET A 80 10.58 -22.47 -4.13
N ASP A 81 11.36 -22.95 -5.11
CA ASP A 81 11.03 -22.95 -6.54
C ASP A 81 9.60 -23.45 -6.82
N PRO A 82 9.14 -24.60 -6.28
CA PRO A 82 7.79 -25.09 -6.57
C PRO A 82 6.70 -24.09 -6.21
N TYR A 83 6.86 -23.36 -5.11
CA TYR A 83 5.90 -22.35 -4.67
C TYR A 83 5.87 -21.15 -5.63
N VAL A 84 7.04 -20.62 -5.97
CA VAL A 84 7.14 -19.44 -6.85
C VAL A 84 6.60 -19.76 -8.24
N TRP A 85 6.97 -20.91 -8.80
CA TRP A 85 6.45 -21.35 -10.09
C TRP A 85 4.95 -21.67 -10.06
N ALA A 86 4.41 -22.16 -8.94
CA ALA A 86 2.96 -22.32 -8.78
C ALA A 86 2.26 -20.95 -8.75
N SER A 87 2.84 -19.95 -8.11
CA SER A 87 2.29 -18.58 -8.11
C SER A 87 2.28 -17.94 -9.50
N LEU A 88 3.35 -18.15 -10.29
CA LEU A 88 3.40 -17.72 -11.70
C LEU A 88 2.37 -18.46 -12.56
N HIS A 89 2.14 -19.75 -12.29
CA HIS A 89 1.11 -20.52 -12.98
C HIS A 89 -0.30 -19.99 -12.68
N ALA A 90 -0.57 -19.59 -11.43
CA ALA A 90 -1.85 -18.99 -11.05
C ALA A 90 -2.15 -17.74 -11.87
N TRP A 91 -1.13 -16.89 -12.07
CA TRP A 91 -1.23 -15.71 -12.92
C TRP A 91 -1.41 -16.05 -14.40
N TRP A 92 -0.72 -17.07 -14.88
CA TRP A 92 -0.86 -17.58 -16.25
C TRP A 92 -2.27 -18.10 -16.54
N ASP A 93 -2.86 -18.82 -15.58
CA ASP A 93 -4.20 -19.42 -15.69
C ASP A 93 -5.35 -18.46 -15.34
N LEU A 94 -5.05 -17.21 -14.96
CA LEU A 94 -6.06 -16.22 -14.56
C LEU A 94 -7.24 -16.09 -15.55
N PRO A 95 -7.04 -16.07 -16.89
CA PRO A 95 -8.16 -16.01 -17.83
C PRO A 95 -9.11 -17.21 -17.75
N ARG A 96 -8.62 -18.37 -17.31
CA ARG A 96 -9.41 -19.61 -17.20
C ARG A 96 -10.22 -19.69 -15.92
N MET A 97 -9.88 -18.89 -14.91
CA MET A 97 -10.65 -18.78 -13.67
C MET A 97 -12.04 -18.14 -13.87
N ASN A 98 -12.29 -17.58 -15.07
CA ASN A 98 -13.58 -17.00 -15.44
C ASN A 98 -14.10 -15.97 -14.43
N ILE A 99 -13.18 -15.14 -13.91
CA ILE A 99 -13.48 -14.06 -12.95
C ILE A 99 -14.43 -13.05 -13.59
N ILE A 100 -14.17 -12.71 -14.86
CA ILE A 100 -15.07 -11.92 -15.71
C ILE A 100 -15.61 -12.87 -16.77
N ASP A 101 -16.88 -13.28 -16.64
CA ASP A 101 -17.52 -14.14 -17.62
C ASP A 101 -18.06 -13.30 -18.79
N ASP A 102 -17.18 -13.13 -19.76
CA ASP A 102 -17.44 -12.45 -21.01
C ASP A 102 -17.84 -13.40 -22.15
N SER A 103 -18.13 -14.67 -21.84
CA SER A 103 -18.61 -15.65 -22.83
C SER A 103 -19.94 -15.22 -23.44
N ALA A 104 -20.34 -15.79 -24.58
CA ALA A 104 -21.61 -15.44 -25.23
C ALA A 104 -22.83 -15.73 -24.33
N THR A 105 -22.73 -16.73 -23.45
CA THR A 105 -23.76 -17.11 -22.48
C THR A 105 -23.56 -16.46 -21.10
N GLY A 106 -22.47 -15.73 -20.90
CA GLY A 106 -22.15 -15.05 -19.66
C GLY A 106 -22.91 -13.73 -19.50
N PRO A 107 -22.93 -13.12 -18.30
CA PRO A 107 -23.63 -11.87 -18.01
C PRO A 107 -23.34 -10.75 -19.01
N ILE A 108 -22.06 -10.55 -19.36
CA ILE A 108 -21.63 -9.51 -20.30
C ILE A 108 -22.05 -9.86 -21.73
N GLY A 109 -21.96 -11.13 -22.12
CA GLY A 109 -22.39 -11.60 -23.44
C GLY A 109 -23.90 -11.41 -23.63
N LEU A 110 -24.70 -11.81 -22.64
CA LEU A 110 -26.14 -11.65 -22.63
C LEU A 110 -26.55 -10.17 -22.63
N LEU A 111 -25.88 -9.33 -21.86
CA LEU A 111 -26.10 -7.89 -21.88
C LEU A 111 -25.79 -7.30 -23.26
N LYS A 112 -24.65 -7.66 -23.85
CA LYS A 112 -24.26 -7.19 -25.18
C LYS A 112 -25.28 -7.61 -26.23
N ASP A 113 -25.73 -8.86 -26.20
CA ASP A 113 -26.68 -9.40 -27.18
C ASP A 113 -28.09 -8.77 -26.99
N ASP A 114 -28.52 -8.49 -25.76
CA ASP A 114 -29.77 -7.76 -25.49
C ASP A 114 -29.68 -6.29 -25.94
N LEU A 115 -28.55 -5.60 -25.69
CA LEU A 115 -28.29 -4.23 -26.14
C LEU A 115 -28.23 -4.11 -27.67
N LEU A 116 -27.66 -5.10 -28.36
CA LEU A 116 -27.65 -5.14 -29.83
C LEU A 116 -29.06 -5.31 -30.43
N GLY A 117 -30.01 -5.78 -29.62
CA GLY A 117 -31.41 -5.89 -30.01
C GLY A 117 -32.20 -4.59 -29.88
N LEU A 118 -31.64 -3.51 -29.33
CA LEU A 118 -32.33 -2.21 -29.19
C LEU A 118 -32.54 -1.57 -30.57
N ASP A 119 -33.79 -1.20 -30.90
CA ASP A 119 -34.13 -0.43 -32.13
C ASP A 119 -33.88 1.07 -31.91
N ILE A 120 -32.80 1.37 -31.19
CA ILE A 120 -32.34 2.71 -30.86
C ILE A 120 -30.86 2.80 -31.22
N GLY A 121 -30.59 3.59 -32.26
CA GLY A 121 -29.22 3.87 -32.68
C GLY A 121 -28.51 4.84 -31.74
N LEU A 122 -27.18 4.80 -31.75
CA LEU A 122 -26.32 5.76 -31.04
C LEU A 122 -26.73 7.24 -31.27
N PRO A 123 -27.14 7.68 -32.49
CA PRO A 123 -27.61 9.04 -32.70
C PRO A 123 -28.87 9.39 -31.88
N SER A 124 -29.80 8.46 -31.71
CA SER A 124 -31.00 8.65 -30.89
C SER A 124 -30.64 8.76 -29.40
N ILE A 125 -29.71 7.92 -28.93
CA ILE A 125 -29.19 7.98 -27.55
C ILE A 125 -28.51 9.33 -27.30
N VAL A 126 -27.62 9.75 -28.20
CA VAL A 126 -26.91 11.03 -28.08
C VAL A 126 -27.88 12.20 -28.09
N ARG A 127 -28.90 12.18 -28.95
CA ARG A 127 -29.94 13.22 -29.00
C ARG A 127 -30.73 13.30 -27.69
N LEU A 128 -31.11 12.15 -27.13
CA LEU A 128 -31.83 12.07 -25.86
C LEU A 128 -30.97 12.55 -24.68
N ILE A 129 -29.70 12.15 -24.62
CA ILE A 129 -28.77 12.61 -23.58
C ILE A 129 -28.55 14.12 -23.71
N TRP A 130 -28.32 14.62 -24.92
CA TRP A 130 -28.15 16.05 -25.17
C TRP A 130 -29.42 16.82 -24.75
N TRP A 131 -30.60 16.31 -25.10
CA TRP A 131 -31.87 16.90 -24.66
C TRP A 131 -32.11 16.76 -23.14
N TYR A 132 -31.57 15.74 -22.49
CA TYR A 132 -31.69 15.64 -21.04
C TYR A 132 -30.70 16.56 -20.30
N THR A 133 -29.55 16.86 -20.92
CA THR A 133 -28.43 17.56 -20.26
C THR A 133 -28.26 19.02 -20.65
N ASP A 134 -28.92 19.50 -21.70
CA ASP A 134 -28.86 20.92 -22.09
C ASP A 134 -29.65 21.80 -21.10
N PRO A 135 -28.97 22.75 -20.40
CA PRO A 135 -29.58 23.61 -19.40
C PRO A 135 -30.59 24.62 -19.96
N ASN A 136 -30.61 24.83 -21.28
CA ASN A 136 -31.55 25.74 -21.95
C ASN A 136 -32.75 25.02 -22.57
N ASN A 137 -32.97 23.74 -22.26
CA ASN A 137 -34.06 23.03 -22.90
C ASN A 137 -35.43 23.54 -22.50
N ASP A 138 -36.23 23.81 -23.52
CA ASP A 138 -37.66 24.01 -23.37
C ASP A 138 -38.31 22.73 -22.80
N LEU A 139 -39.30 22.91 -21.93
CA LEU A 139 -40.09 21.82 -21.31
C LEU A 139 -40.75 20.87 -22.33
N VAL A 140 -40.78 21.24 -23.62
CA VAL A 140 -41.38 20.47 -24.71
C VAL A 140 -40.26 19.97 -25.64
N PRO A 141 -40.00 18.65 -25.70
CA PRO A 141 -39.01 18.08 -26.60
C PRO A 141 -39.41 18.28 -28.07
N ASP A 142 -38.41 18.37 -28.96
CA ASP A 142 -38.66 18.39 -30.39
C ASP A 142 -39.27 17.05 -30.88
N LEU A 143 -39.84 17.06 -32.10
CA LEU A 143 -40.49 15.88 -32.69
C LEU A 143 -39.56 14.67 -32.84
N ALA A 144 -38.26 14.87 -33.00
CA ALA A 144 -37.29 13.78 -33.13
C ALA A 144 -36.99 13.17 -31.76
N VAL A 145 -36.83 13.99 -30.72
CA VAL A 145 -36.68 13.58 -29.32
C VAL A 145 -37.96 12.86 -28.85
N LEU A 146 -39.14 13.36 -29.18
CA LEU A 146 -40.41 12.68 -28.87
C LEU A 146 -40.54 11.32 -29.55
N ALA A 147 -40.07 11.20 -30.80
CA ALA A 147 -40.03 9.91 -31.50
C ALA A 147 -39.04 8.94 -30.84
N ASP A 148 -37.86 9.43 -30.45
CA ASP A 148 -36.84 8.63 -29.75
C ASP A 148 -37.32 8.23 -28.34
N ILE A 149 -38.00 9.11 -27.59
CA ILE A 149 -38.65 8.81 -26.30
C ILE A 149 -39.73 7.74 -26.48
N SER A 150 -40.58 7.85 -27.50
CA SER A 150 -41.63 6.87 -27.79
C SER A 150 -41.06 5.48 -28.07
N ARG A 151 -39.94 5.39 -28.81
CA ARG A 151 -39.22 4.13 -29.02
C ARG A 151 -38.72 3.53 -27.71
N ILE A 152 -38.10 4.35 -26.86
CA ILE A 152 -37.68 3.90 -25.51
C ILE A 152 -38.89 3.38 -24.75
N ILE A 153 -39.98 4.15 -24.65
CA ILE A 153 -41.16 3.79 -23.87
C ILE A 153 -41.80 2.48 -24.35
N ASN A 154 -41.76 2.20 -25.67
CA ASN A 154 -42.31 0.96 -26.21
C ASN A 154 -41.41 -0.26 -25.94
N GLU A 155 -40.08 -0.08 -25.95
CA GLU A 155 -39.14 -1.17 -25.68
C GLU A 155 -38.86 -1.39 -24.19
N LEU A 156 -38.90 -0.33 -23.37
CA LEU A 156 -38.53 -0.36 -21.96
C LEU A 156 -39.29 -1.44 -21.17
N PRO A 157 -40.61 -1.67 -21.36
CA PRO A 157 -41.32 -2.75 -20.68
C PRO A 157 -40.78 -4.13 -21.05
N GLU A 158 -40.50 -4.41 -22.32
CA GLU A 158 -39.94 -5.70 -22.74
C GLU A 158 -38.52 -5.89 -22.19
N ARG A 159 -37.71 -4.82 -22.19
CA ARG A 159 -36.34 -4.81 -21.67
C ARG A 159 -36.26 -4.87 -20.15
N LEU A 160 -37.29 -4.45 -19.43
CA LEU A 160 -37.37 -4.62 -17.97
C LEU A 160 -38.05 -5.93 -17.58
N ALA A 161 -38.05 -6.96 -18.43
CA ALA A 161 -38.71 -8.25 -18.16
C ALA A 161 -40.24 -8.13 -17.97
N GLY A 162 -40.88 -7.22 -18.71
CA GLY A 162 -42.32 -7.02 -18.73
C GLY A 162 -42.85 -6.16 -17.59
N GLY A 163 -44.16 -6.26 -17.34
CA GLY A 163 -44.86 -5.48 -16.32
C GLY A 163 -44.33 -5.68 -14.89
N GLN A 164 -43.69 -6.82 -14.60
CA GLN A 164 -43.06 -7.07 -13.30
C GLN A 164 -41.84 -6.19 -13.04
N GLY A 165 -40.90 -6.06 -13.99
CA GLY A 165 -39.75 -5.18 -13.76
C GLY A 165 -40.08 -3.70 -13.90
N VAL A 166 -41.15 -3.32 -14.59
CA VAL A 166 -41.68 -1.94 -14.50
C VAL A 166 -42.18 -1.66 -13.08
N LEU A 167 -42.90 -2.61 -12.47
CA LEU A 167 -43.35 -2.50 -11.08
C LEU A 167 -42.16 -2.49 -10.10
N GLU A 168 -41.14 -3.30 -10.36
CA GLU A 168 -39.92 -3.33 -9.56
C GLU A 168 -39.12 -2.02 -9.67
N THR A 169 -39.02 -1.46 -10.87
CA THR A 169 -38.42 -0.13 -11.10
C THR A 169 -39.18 0.94 -10.32
N TRP A 170 -40.52 0.91 -10.34
CA TRP A 170 -41.34 1.85 -9.58
C TRP A 170 -41.16 1.68 -8.07
N LYS A 171 -41.08 0.42 -7.60
CA LYS A 171 -40.78 0.09 -6.21
C LYS A 171 -39.41 0.65 -5.79
N ARG A 172 -38.37 0.43 -6.60
CA ARG A 172 -37.00 0.94 -6.36
C ARG A 172 -36.93 2.47 -6.37
N TRP A 173 -37.61 3.11 -7.33
CA TRP A 173 -37.74 4.58 -7.36
C TRP A 173 -38.37 5.13 -6.06
N ARG A 174 -39.42 4.49 -5.58
CA ARG A 174 -40.18 4.92 -4.40
C ARG A 174 -39.50 4.60 -3.07
N ASP A 175 -39.04 3.36 -2.93
CA ASP A 175 -38.57 2.78 -1.67
C ASP A 175 -37.07 3.05 -1.47
N ASP A 176 -36.25 2.93 -2.54
CA ASP A 176 -34.80 3.12 -2.48
C ASP A 176 -34.37 4.57 -2.76
N LYS A 177 -35.33 5.47 -3.03
CA LYS A 177 -35.11 6.90 -3.36
C LYS A 177 -34.12 7.14 -4.52
N LEU A 178 -33.96 6.16 -5.40
CA LEU A 178 -33.17 6.31 -6.63
C LEU A 178 -33.87 7.28 -7.59
N ASN A 179 -33.13 7.95 -8.46
CA ASN A 179 -33.78 8.65 -9.56
C ASN A 179 -34.40 7.62 -10.54
N PRO A 180 -35.42 7.99 -11.34
CA PRO A 180 -36.12 7.05 -12.21
C PRO A 180 -35.21 6.34 -13.22
N PHE A 181 -34.16 7.02 -13.69
CA PHE A 181 -33.20 6.45 -14.63
C PHE A 181 -32.33 5.39 -13.97
N ASP A 182 -31.75 5.68 -12.79
CA ASP A 182 -30.94 4.74 -12.03
C ASP A 182 -31.74 3.51 -11.60
N ALA A 183 -33.00 3.69 -11.20
CA ALA A 183 -33.90 2.59 -10.88
C ALA A 183 -34.14 1.69 -12.10
N ALA A 184 -34.35 2.27 -13.29
CA ALA A 184 -34.54 1.52 -14.53
C ALA A 184 -33.26 0.80 -14.96
N VAL A 185 -32.10 1.47 -14.91
CA VAL A 185 -30.80 0.87 -15.23
C VAL A 185 -30.46 -0.27 -14.28
N ARG A 186 -30.66 -0.11 -12.97
CA ARG A 186 -30.42 -1.18 -11.99
C ARG A 186 -31.35 -2.37 -12.21
N THR A 187 -32.63 -2.12 -12.45
CA THR A 187 -33.59 -3.20 -12.73
C THR A 187 -33.24 -3.93 -14.03
N TYR A 188 -32.80 -3.20 -15.06
CA TYR A 188 -32.32 -3.77 -16.30
C TYR A 188 -31.08 -4.66 -16.08
N LEU A 189 -30.06 -4.14 -15.39
CA LEU A 189 -28.83 -4.87 -15.10
C LEU A 189 -29.03 -6.07 -14.16
N ASN A 190 -30.03 -6.01 -13.26
CA ASN A 190 -30.40 -7.12 -12.38
C ASN A 190 -30.83 -8.37 -13.17
N ARG A 191 -31.39 -8.22 -14.39
CA ARG A 191 -31.70 -9.35 -15.29
C ARG A 191 -30.49 -10.23 -15.61
N PHE A 192 -29.29 -9.65 -15.52
CA PHE A 192 -28.02 -10.30 -15.80
C PHE A 192 -27.19 -10.56 -14.54
N GLY A 193 -27.75 -10.29 -13.35
CA GLY A 193 -27.01 -10.36 -12.08
C GLY A 193 -25.95 -9.27 -11.91
N MET A 194 -26.03 -8.18 -12.68
CA MET A 194 -25.04 -7.09 -12.69
C MET A 194 -25.57 -5.80 -12.05
N GLU A 195 -26.51 -5.91 -11.11
CA GLU A 195 -27.15 -4.76 -10.47
C GLU A 195 -26.15 -3.85 -9.73
N HIS A 196 -25.17 -4.47 -9.05
CA HIS A 196 -24.22 -3.77 -8.19
C HIS A 196 -22.79 -3.77 -8.75
N ALA A 197 -22.46 -4.73 -9.62
CA ALA A 197 -21.12 -4.94 -10.15
C ALA A 197 -21.15 -5.67 -11.49
N LEU A 198 -20.09 -5.49 -12.29
CA LEU A 198 -19.92 -6.22 -13.56
C LEU A 198 -19.76 -7.74 -13.35
N VAL A 199 -19.10 -8.13 -12.26
CA VAL A 199 -18.92 -9.52 -11.85
C VAL A 199 -20.01 -9.85 -10.82
N PRO A 200 -20.93 -10.79 -11.12
CA PRO A 200 -21.93 -11.26 -10.18
C PRO A 200 -21.31 -11.81 -8.88
N ASP A 201 -22.00 -11.69 -7.76
CA ASP A 201 -21.48 -12.06 -6.43
C ASP A 201 -21.09 -13.54 -6.31
N ASP A 202 -21.84 -14.44 -6.96
CA ASP A 202 -21.55 -15.87 -7.00
C ASP A 202 -20.24 -16.18 -7.74
N LYS A 203 -19.80 -15.30 -8.64
CA LYS A 203 -18.52 -15.38 -9.36
C LYS A 203 -17.42 -14.54 -8.75
N ALA A 204 -17.75 -13.54 -7.93
CA ALA A 204 -16.77 -12.69 -7.26
C ALA A 204 -15.86 -13.50 -6.32
N ASP A 205 -16.37 -14.60 -5.77
CA ASP A 205 -15.61 -15.52 -4.92
C ASP A 205 -14.70 -16.48 -5.74
N ASN A 206 -14.81 -16.54 -7.08
CA ASN A 206 -13.85 -17.29 -7.91
C ASN A 206 -12.42 -16.74 -7.78
N LEU A 207 -12.26 -15.44 -7.49
CA LEU A 207 -10.94 -14.86 -7.24
C LEU A 207 -10.29 -15.43 -5.97
N ARG A 208 -11.09 -15.96 -5.02
CA ARG A 208 -10.55 -16.70 -3.86
C ARG A 208 -9.85 -17.99 -4.30
N GLN A 209 -10.34 -18.63 -5.37
CA GLN A 209 -9.76 -19.87 -5.92
C GLN A 209 -8.32 -19.65 -6.41
N PHE A 210 -7.99 -18.44 -6.88
CA PHE A 210 -6.61 -18.07 -7.24
C PHE A 210 -5.63 -18.42 -6.10
N PHE A 211 -6.01 -18.18 -4.85
CA PHE A 211 -5.17 -18.41 -3.68
C PHE A 211 -5.29 -19.82 -3.10
N THR A 212 -6.51 -20.35 -3.05
CA THR A 212 -6.78 -21.57 -2.26
C THR A 212 -6.63 -22.85 -3.07
N GLN A 213 -6.72 -22.78 -4.41
CA GLN A 213 -6.56 -23.98 -5.22
C GLN A 213 -5.09 -24.43 -5.17
N SER A 214 -4.88 -25.75 -5.14
CA SER A 214 -3.53 -26.28 -5.28
C SER A 214 -3.13 -26.25 -6.76
N ILE A 215 -2.03 -25.57 -7.06
CA ILE A 215 -1.59 -25.30 -8.42
C ILE A 215 -0.30 -26.07 -8.68
N VAL A 216 -0.22 -26.78 -9.80
CA VAL A 216 1.04 -27.39 -10.22
C VAL A 216 2.02 -26.28 -10.61
N PRO A 217 3.30 -26.34 -10.20
CA PRO A 217 4.32 -25.40 -10.66
C PRO A 217 4.29 -25.22 -12.19
N LEU A 218 4.41 -23.97 -12.68
CA LEU A 218 4.47 -23.68 -14.12
C LEU A 218 5.65 -24.43 -14.75
N ARG A 219 5.44 -24.93 -15.98
CA ARG A 219 6.40 -25.72 -16.75
C ARG A 219 6.28 -25.34 -18.21
N ARG A 220 7.27 -25.73 -19.01
CA ARG A 220 7.30 -25.42 -20.44
C ARG A 220 6.10 -26.00 -21.17
N GLU A 221 5.67 -27.18 -20.79
CA GLU A 221 4.50 -27.87 -21.33
C GLU A 221 3.23 -27.02 -21.18
N HIS A 222 3.09 -26.26 -20.09
CA HIS A 222 1.96 -25.36 -19.85
C HIS A 222 1.96 -24.12 -20.76
N LEU A 223 3.13 -23.74 -21.31
CA LEU A 223 3.23 -22.65 -22.27
C LEU A 223 2.69 -23.07 -23.64
N ASP A 224 2.88 -24.33 -24.01
CA ASP A 224 2.38 -24.92 -25.25
C ASP A 224 0.90 -25.34 -25.11
N ASP A 225 0.55 -26.00 -24.01
CA ASP A 225 -0.81 -26.40 -23.65
C ASP A 225 -1.10 -26.06 -22.17
N PRO A 226 -1.86 -24.98 -21.88
CA PRO A 226 -2.21 -24.64 -20.50
C PRO A 226 -3.00 -25.73 -19.77
N ALA A 227 -3.67 -26.63 -20.49
CA ALA A 227 -4.41 -27.74 -19.89
C ALA A 227 -3.56 -29.00 -19.68
N ALA A 228 -2.25 -28.93 -19.94
CA ALA A 228 -1.35 -30.05 -19.74
C ALA A 228 -1.43 -30.57 -18.30
N VAL A 229 -1.63 -31.89 -18.17
CA VAL A 229 -1.68 -32.58 -16.88
C VAL A 229 -0.35 -33.30 -16.68
N LEU A 230 0.39 -32.92 -15.64
CA LEU A 230 1.71 -33.47 -15.28
C LEU A 230 1.61 -34.28 -13.97
N PRO A 231 1.22 -35.57 -14.01
CA PRO A 231 0.88 -36.36 -12.84
C PRO A 231 2.05 -36.60 -11.86
N GLU A 232 3.29 -36.47 -12.33
CA GLU A 232 4.50 -36.57 -11.53
C GLU A 232 4.78 -35.33 -10.66
N ILE A 233 4.13 -34.20 -10.94
CA ILE A 233 4.36 -32.94 -10.24
C ILE A 233 3.26 -32.72 -9.21
N LYS A 234 3.67 -32.51 -7.95
CA LYS A 234 2.73 -32.25 -6.86
C LYS A 234 2.18 -30.82 -6.94
N PRO A 235 0.86 -30.63 -6.89
CA PRO A 235 0.25 -29.32 -6.71
C PRO A 235 0.66 -28.69 -5.37
N VAL A 236 0.82 -27.37 -5.36
CA VAL A 236 1.18 -26.57 -4.18
C VAL A 236 0.01 -25.62 -3.88
N PRO A 237 -0.55 -25.61 -2.66
CA PRO A 237 -1.50 -24.57 -2.26
C PRO A 237 -0.75 -23.23 -2.14
N LEU A 238 -1.29 -22.15 -2.69
CA LEU A 238 -0.62 -20.85 -2.56
C LEU A 238 -0.80 -20.28 -1.17
N ILE A 239 -2.03 -20.21 -0.64
CA ILE A 239 -2.27 -19.66 0.69
C ILE A 239 -3.32 -20.50 1.41
N PRO A 240 -3.08 -20.95 2.66
CA PRO A 240 -4.09 -21.61 3.46
C PRO A 240 -5.33 -20.73 3.65
N PRO A 241 -6.57 -21.26 3.53
CA PRO A 241 -7.79 -20.45 3.64
C PRO A 241 -7.98 -19.72 4.97
N ASP A 242 -7.39 -20.24 6.04
CA ASP A 242 -7.42 -19.79 7.43
C ASP A 242 -6.25 -18.85 7.80
N ARG A 243 -5.27 -18.67 6.91
CA ARG A 243 -4.12 -17.78 7.12
C ARG A 243 -4.56 -16.36 7.48
N THR A 244 -3.98 -15.79 8.54
CA THR A 244 -4.27 -14.40 8.95
C THR A 244 -3.04 -13.49 8.86
N LEU A 245 -3.25 -12.18 8.96
CA LEU A 245 -2.12 -11.23 8.99
C LEU A 245 -1.31 -11.28 10.29
N ARG A 246 -1.87 -11.83 11.37
CA ARG A 246 -1.13 -12.12 12.61
C ARG A 246 -0.04 -13.16 12.37
N ASP A 247 -0.34 -14.24 11.66
CA ASP A 247 0.64 -15.30 11.36
C ASP A 247 1.90 -14.75 10.69
N TYR A 248 1.72 -13.81 9.75
CA TYR A 248 2.83 -13.13 9.11
C TYR A 248 3.60 -12.24 10.08
N ARG A 249 2.90 -11.43 10.88
CA ARG A 249 3.54 -10.55 11.86
C ARG A 249 4.34 -11.34 12.90
N GLU A 250 3.79 -12.43 13.42
CA GLU A 250 4.45 -13.32 14.37
C GLU A 250 5.67 -14.01 13.76
N SER A 251 5.63 -14.30 12.46
CA SER A 251 6.81 -14.78 11.73
C SER A 251 7.85 -13.68 11.49
N GLY A 252 7.55 -12.41 11.78
CA GLY A 252 8.42 -11.24 11.61
C GLY A 252 8.26 -10.51 10.29
N VAL A 253 7.07 -10.56 9.65
CA VAL A 253 6.74 -9.81 8.42
C VAL A 253 5.48 -9.00 8.67
N GLU A 254 5.59 -7.67 8.66
CA GLU A 254 4.42 -6.80 8.73
C GLU A 254 3.77 -6.68 7.35
N VAL A 255 2.48 -6.97 7.25
CA VAL A 255 1.73 -6.91 5.99
C VAL A 255 0.62 -5.86 6.10
N ARG A 256 0.59 -4.91 5.16
CA ARG A 256 -0.40 -3.83 5.13
C ARG A 256 -1.05 -3.69 3.77
N MET A 257 -2.38 -3.76 3.71
CA MET A 257 -3.13 -3.60 2.46
C MET A 257 -4.10 -2.44 2.54
N THR A 258 -4.11 -1.58 1.52
CA THR A 258 -5.04 -0.47 1.47
C THR A 258 -6.45 -0.92 1.10
N ARG A 259 -7.45 -0.36 1.75
CA ARG A 259 -8.86 -0.55 1.40
C ARG A 259 -9.63 0.75 1.66
N THR A 260 -10.71 0.96 0.92
CA THR A 260 -11.56 2.13 1.12
C THR A 260 -12.89 1.71 1.72
N ASN A 261 -13.26 2.29 2.85
CA ASN A 261 -14.58 2.07 3.45
C ASN A 261 -15.64 2.81 2.63
N PHE A 262 -16.63 2.07 2.14
CA PHE A 262 -17.65 2.58 1.23
C PHE A 262 -18.55 3.64 1.88
N ARG A 263 -18.85 3.50 3.18
CA ARG A 263 -19.69 4.46 3.92
C ARG A 263 -18.95 5.75 4.21
N THR A 264 -17.72 5.67 4.69
CA THR A 264 -16.95 6.85 5.13
C THR A 264 -16.15 7.50 4.00
N GLY A 265 -15.95 6.78 2.89
CA GLY A 265 -15.06 7.18 1.80
C GLY A 265 -13.59 7.25 2.20
N ARG A 266 -13.22 6.68 3.37
CA ARG A 266 -11.87 6.79 3.92
C ARG A 266 -10.98 5.62 3.54
N LEU A 267 -9.71 5.95 3.33
CA LEU A 267 -8.64 4.99 3.20
C LEU A 267 -8.28 4.41 4.58
N GLU A 268 -8.39 3.09 4.67
CA GLU A 268 -8.01 2.27 5.81
C GLU A 268 -6.92 1.28 5.41
N VAL A 269 -6.29 0.66 6.41
CA VAL A 269 -5.31 -0.40 6.20
C VAL A 269 -5.80 -1.69 6.85
N SER A 270 -5.80 -2.77 6.08
CA SER A 270 -5.83 -4.13 6.63
C SER A 270 -4.43 -4.47 7.09
N SER A 271 -4.24 -4.52 8.40
CA SER A 271 -3.06 -5.05 9.09
C SER A 271 -3.52 -5.74 10.37
N TYR A 272 -2.67 -6.59 10.94
CA TYR A 272 -2.90 -7.05 12.31
C TYR A 272 -2.48 -5.95 13.28
N ASN A 273 -3.43 -5.47 14.10
CA ASN A 273 -3.16 -4.52 15.17
C ASN A 273 -3.75 -5.02 16.50
N SER A 274 -2.92 -4.99 17.55
CA SER A 274 -3.35 -5.25 18.92
C SER A 274 -4.09 -4.04 19.53
N ALA A 275 -4.68 -4.24 20.72
CA ALA A 275 -5.27 -3.15 21.48
C ALA A 275 -4.23 -2.08 21.87
N GLU A 276 -3.00 -2.51 22.20
CA GLU A 276 -1.88 -1.61 22.52
C GLU A 276 -1.55 -0.67 21.35
N GLN A 277 -1.42 -1.24 20.15
CA GLN A 277 -1.10 -0.47 18.96
C GLN A 277 -2.23 0.48 18.57
N PHE A 278 -3.47 0.04 18.74
CA PHE A 278 -4.61 0.91 18.53
C PHE A 278 -4.68 2.06 19.55
N ALA A 279 -4.37 1.79 20.82
CA ALA A 279 -4.24 2.84 21.84
C ALA A 279 -3.11 3.82 21.49
N ALA A 280 -1.96 3.32 21.04
CA ALA A 280 -0.85 4.13 20.56
C ALA A 280 -1.26 5.02 19.38
N PHE A 281 -1.99 4.47 18.40
CA PHE A 281 -2.54 5.22 17.27
C PHE A 281 -3.48 6.34 17.72
N LEU A 282 -4.48 6.03 18.56
CA LEU A 282 -5.41 7.03 19.08
C LEU A 282 -4.70 8.13 19.86
N LYS A 283 -3.73 7.75 20.71
CA LYS A 283 -2.90 8.68 21.47
C LYS A 283 -2.04 9.53 20.54
N LYS A 284 -1.39 8.96 19.52
CA LYS A 284 -0.57 9.70 18.56
C LYS A 284 -1.38 10.75 17.79
N HIS A 285 -2.65 10.46 17.54
CA HIS A 285 -3.55 11.33 16.78
C HIS A 285 -4.52 12.14 17.66
N TRP A 286 -4.40 12.10 18.98
CA TRP A 286 -5.33 12.71 19.94
C TRP A 286 -5.63 14.19 19.64
N TYR A 287 -4.59 14.95 19.28
CA TYR A 287 -4.66 16.38 19.00
C TYR A 287 -5.50 16.70 17.75
N ARG A 288 -5.67 15.73 16.85
CA ARG A 288 -6.55 15.85 15.68
C ARG A 288 -8.01 15.64 16.07
N PHE A 289 -8.25 14.98 17.21
CA PHE A 289 -9.56 14.58 17.71
C PHE A 289 -10.09 15.52 18.81
N ASP A 290 -9.22 16.30 19.47
CA ASP A 290 -9.58 17.34 20.47
C ASP A 290 -10.10 18.65 19.83
N ASN A 291 -10.83 18.54 18.71
CA ASN A 291 -11.23 19.72 17.94
C ASN A 291 -12.56 20.30 18.44
N LYS A 292 -12.48 21.20 19.42
CA LYS A 292 -13.63 21.94 20.01
C LYS A 292 -14.41 22.82 19.02
N GLU A 293 -13.94 22.98 17.79
CA GLU A 293 -14.50 23.86 16.75
C GLU A 293 -15.45 23.16 15.75
N GLY A 294 -15.75 21.86 15.94
CA GLY A 294 -16.82 21.18 15.18
C GLY A 294 -16.48 20.82 13.73
N PHE A 295 -15.20 20.87 13.33
CA PHE A 295 -14.74 20.32 12.05
C PHE A 295 -14.36 18.84 12.22
N LEU A 296 -14.84 17.99 11.29
CA LEU A 296 -14.40 16.60 11.18
C LEU A 296 -12.86 16.53 11.14
N PRO A 297 -12.22 15.69 11.98
CA PRO A 297 -10.77 15.51 11.95
C PRO A 297 -10.32 15.10 10.55
N ALA A 298 -9.61 16.00 9.85
CA ALA A 298 -8.87 15.62 8.66
C ALA A 298 -7.70 14.74 9.14
N LEU A 299 -7.81 13.43 8.96
CA LEU A 299 -6.64 12.55 9.13
C LEU A 299 -5.57 12.85 8.07
N GLY A 300 -5.88 13.65 7.04
CA GLY A 300 -4.96 14.00 5.97
C GLY A 300 -4.45 12.72 5.31
N ASN A 301 -3.14 12.57 5.25
CA ASN A 301 -2.47 11.39 4.70
C ASN A 301 -2.36 10.21 5.68
N ALA A 302 -2.83 10.35 6.93
CA ALA A 302 -2.78 9.27 7.91
C ALA A 302 -3.89 8.25 7.62
N ARG A 303 -3.48 6.99 7.43
CA ARG A 303 -4.41 5.89 7.17
C ARG A 303 -5.04 5.44 8.47
N LEU A 304 -6.33 5.16 8.43
CA LEU A 304 -7.03 4.66 9.62
C LEU A 304 -6.54 3.24 9.94
N GLN A 305 -6.08 3.03 11.17
CA GLN A 305 -5.76 1.73 11.73
C GLN A 305 -6.85 1.32 12.73
N THR A 306 -7.21 0.04 12.76
CA THR A 306 -8.19 -0.51 13.70
C THR A 306 -7.63 -1.76 14.37
N ILE A 307 -8.12 -2.10 15.57
CA ILE A 307 -7.87 -3.40 16.19
C ILE A 307 -8.37 -4.50 15.24
N GLY A 308 -7.71 -5.64 15.24
CA GLY A 308 -8.23 -6.86 14.64
C GLY A 308 -7.16 -7.68 13.94
N ASN A 309 -7.54 -8.91 13.61
CA ASN A 309 -6.72 -9.89 12.90
C ASN A 309 -7.48 -10.32 11.63
N PRO A 310 -7.24 -9.63 10.50
CA PRO A 310 -7.93 -9.94 9.27
C PRO A 310 -7.40 -11.24 8.64
N ASN A 311 -8.29 -11.98 7.98
CA ASN A 311 -7.92 -13.09 7.11
C ASN A 311 -7.09 -12.57 5.93
N ALA A 312 -5.94 -13.19 5.65
CA ALA A 312 -4.97 -12.69 4.69
C ALA A 312 -5.56 -12.59 3.27
N ILE A 313 -6.26 -13.65 2.83
CA ILE A 313 -6.87 -13.71 1.50
C ILE A 313 -7.98 -12.67 1.38
N ASN A 314 -8.89 -12.59 2.36
CA ASN A 314 -10.00 -11.65 2.31
C ASN A 314 -9.53 -10.18 2.41
N ALA A 315 -8.46 -9.89 3.17
CA ALA A 315 -7.84 -8.57 3.17
C ALA A 315 -7.33 -8.16 1.77
N ALA A 316 -6.65 -9.07 1.06
CA ALA A 316 -6.18 -8.80 -0.30
C ALA A 316 -7.32 -8.68 -1.30
N LEU A 317 -8.34 -9.52 -1.19
CA LEU A 317 -9.54 -9.45 -2.03
C LEU A 317 -10.32 -8.15 -1.79
N ALA A 318 -10.43 -7.68 -0.54
CA ALA A 318 -11.04 -6.38 -0.24
C ALA A 318 -10.27 -5.24 -0.91
N SER A 319 -8.93 -5.29 -0.87
CA SER A 319 -8.06 -4.34 -1.56
C SER A 319 -8.20 -4.43 -3.08
N GLY A 320 -8.40 -5.62 -3.65
CA GLY A 320 -8.55 -5.85 -5.10
C GLY A 320 -9.95 -5.58 -5.68
N ARG A 321 -10.95 -5.25 -4.86
CA ARG A 321 -12.35 -5.07 -5.31
C ARG A 321 -12.58 -3.72 -5.97
N PHE A 322 -12.15 -3.63 -7.24
CA PHE A 322 -12.29 -2.43 -8.04
C PHE A 322 -13.77 -1.98 -8.13
N PRO A 323 -14.10 -0.71 -7.77
CA PRO A 323 -15.46 -0.21 -7.78
C PRO A 323 -16.16 -0.39 -9.14
N GLY A 324 -17.37 -0.94 -9.12
CA GLY A 324 -18.18 -1.19 -10.32
C GLY A 324 -17.81 -2.46 -11.09
N VAL A 325 -16.62 -3.04 -10.87
CA VAL A 325 -16.27 -4.36 -11.41
C VAL A 325 -16.67 -5.46 -10.44
N PHE A 326 -16.35 -5.29 -9.16
CA PHE A 326 -16.73 -6.23 -8.10
C PHE A 326 -17.62 -5.53 -7.07
N SER A 327 -18.52 -6.30 -6.44
CA SER A 327 -19.32 -5.78 -5.33
C SER A 327 -18.42 -5.40 -4.15
N PRO A 328 -18.82 -4.47 -3.29
CA PRO A 328 -18.09 -4.20 -2.05
C PRO A 328 -17.99 -5.43 -1.13
N MET A 329 -16.87 -5.60 -0.42
CA MET A 329 -16.67 -6.69 0.55
C MET A 329 -17.16 -6.27 1.94
N PRO A 330 -18.08 -7.02 2.57
CA PRO A 330 -18.51 -6.71 3.92
C PRO A 330 -17.37 -6.99 4.93
N ILE A 331 -17.35 -6.22 6.02
CA ILE A 331 -16.29 -6.26 7.03
C ILE A 331 -16.16 -7.63 7.74
N ASP A 332 -17.28 -8.34 7.92
CA ASP A 332 -17.35 -9.66 8.53
C ASP A 332 -16.76 -10.79 7.66
N LYS A 333 -16.57 -10.55 6.35
CA LYS A 333 -15.75 -11.43 5.52
C LYS A 333 -14.26 -11.18 5.73
N ILE A 334 -13.85 -9.97 6.09
CA ILE A 334 -12.43 -9.63 6.27
C ILE A 334 -11.92 -10.11 7.63
N TYR A 335 -12.75 -9.98 8.66
CA TYR A 335 -12.44 -10.38 10.04
C TYR A 335 -13.42 -11.48 10.45
N ASP A 336 -12.93 -12.59 10.98
CA ASP A 336 -13.81 -13.56 11.61
C ASP A 336 -14.28 -13.01 12.98
N LEU A 337 -15.45 -12.38 12.97
CA LEU A 337 -16.07 -11.80 14.16
C LEU A 337 -16.83 -12.83 15.01
N THR A 338 -16.85 -14.10 14.57
CA THR A 338 -17.59 -15.18 15.22
C THR A 338 -16.69 -16.11 16.03
N GLU A 339 -15.40 -16.15 15.71
CA GLU A 339 -14.40 -16.90 16.46
C GLU A 339 -14.12 -16.27 17.84
N ALA A 340 -14.62 -16.92 18.89
CA ALA A 340 -14.45 -16.45 20.26
C ALA A 340 -13.01 -16.58 20.79
N GLU A 341 -12.14 -17.34 20.12
CA GLU A 341 -10.75 -17.56 20.54
C GLU A 341 -9.81 -16.43 20.10
N ASP A 342 -10.12 -15.73 19.00
CA ASP A 342 -9.32 -14.58 18.57
C ASP A 342 -9.69 -13.33 19.37
N THR A 343 -8.92 -13.07 20.42
CA THR A 343 -9.12 -11.90 21.29
C THR A 343 -9.12 -10.56 20.53
N ALA A 344 -8.31 -10.41 19.47
CA ALA A 344 -8.27 -9.16 18.71
C ALA A 344 -9.57 -8.97 17.90
N ASN A 345 -10.12 -10.04 17.32
CA ASN A 345 -11.39 -9.97 16.59
C ASN A 345 -12.60 -9.84 17.53
N VAL A 346 -12.54 -10.44 18.74
CA VAL A 346 -13.55 -10.21 19.79
C VAL A 346 -13.59 -8.74 20.20
N LEU A 347 -12.43 -8.13 20.48
CA LEU A 347 -12.33 -6.70 20.78
C LEU A 347 -12.80 -5.85 19.61
N PHE A 348 -12.46 -6.23 18.37
CA PHE A 348 -12.91 -5.52 17.20
C PHE A 348 -14.43 -5.59 17.01
N SER A 349 -15.05 -6.75 17.27
CA SER A 349 -16.50 -6.91 17.27
C SER A 349 -17.19 -5.96 18.26
N GLY A 350 -16.65 -5.85 19.49
CA GLY A 350 -17.10 -4.87 20.48
C GLY A 350 -16.98 -3.42 19.99
N LEU A 351 -15.86 -3.08 19.35
CA LEU A 351 -15.61 -1.77 18.75
C LEU A 351 -16.61 -1.44 17.62
N LEU A 352 -16.90 -2.41 16.75
CA LEU A 352 -17.84 -2.25 15.63
C LEU A 352 -19.30 -2.10 16.07
N ALA A 353 -19.67 -2.75 17.18
CA ALA A 353 -21.03 -2.76 17.70
C ALA A 353 -21.33 -1.52 18.55
N SER A 354 -20.39 -1.13 19.41
CA SER A 354 -20.66 -0.14 20.46
C SER A 354 -19.57 0.91 20.64
N TRP A 355 -18.61 0.99 19.72
CA TRP A 355 -17.45 1.88 19.86
C TRP A 355 -16.72 1.63 21.20
N LEU A 356 -16.14 2.65 21.81
CA LEU A 356 -15.49 2.59 23.11
C LEU A 356 -16.49 2.44 24.30
N ASN A 357 -17.75 2.05 24.05
CA ASN A 357 -18.69 1.73 25.13
C ASN A 357 -18.58 0.26 25.60
N ASP A 358 -17.88 -0.59 24.83
CA ASP A 358 -17.61 -1.97 25.23
C ASP A 358 -16.56 -2.04 26.36
N GLU A 359 -16.87 -2.76 27.44
CA GLU A 359 -16.00 -2.86 28.61
C GLU A 359 -14.68 -3.56 28.31
N ALA A 360 -14.71 -4.63 27.50
CA ALA A 360 -13.52 -5.38 27.16
C ALA A 360 -12.57 -4.52 26.31
N VAL A 361 -13.12 -3.75 25.36
CA VAL A 361 -12.35 -2.78 24.57
C VAL A 361 -11.70 -1.74 25.47
N ARG A 362 -12.46 -1.11 26.37
CA ARG A 362 -11.90 -0.09 27.30
C ARG A 362 -10.81 -0.66 28.19
N SER A 363 -11.07 -1.82 28.80
CA SER A 363 -10.09 -2.49 29.66
C SER A 363 -8.82 -2.82 28.89
N ALA A 364 -8.92 -3.29 27.64
CA ALA A 364 -7.77 -3.59 26.81
C ALA A 364 -6.96 -2.34 26.40
N LEU A 365 -7.59 -1.17 26.27
CA LEU A 365 -6.89 0.08 25.97
C LEU A 365 -6.20 0.69 27.20
N GLN A 366 -6.73 0.47 28.40
CA GLN A 366 -6.12 0.92 29.66
C GLN A 366 -5.01 -0.02 30.14
N HIS A 367 -5.19 -1.33 29.91
CA HIS A 367 -4.30 -2.38 30.37
C HIS A 367 -3.93 -3.35 29.23
N PRO A 368 -3.22 -2.87 28.20
CA PRO A 368 -2.90 -3.68 27.02
C PRO A 368 -2.09 -4.96 27.32
N ASP A 369 -1.24 -4.93 28.35
CA ASP A 369 -0.33 -6.04 28.67
C ASP A 369 -0.94 -7.10 29.61
N GLY A 370 -2.08 -6.81 30.26
CA GLY A 370 -2.84 -7.78 31.09
C GLY A 370 -2.12 -8.41 32.29
N ASP A 371 -0.81 -8.18 32.47
CA ASP A 371 0.07 -8.90 33.40
C ASP A 371 0.50 -8.10 34.64
N GLY A 372 0.07 -6.85 34.76
CA GLY A 372 0.42 -5.96 35.88
C GLY A 372 1.79 -5.29 35.78
N THR A 373 2.49 -5.40 34.64
CA THR A 373 3.61 -4.51 34.30
C THR A 373 3.10 -3.12 33.91
N GLU A 374 3.92 -2.08 34.10
CA GLU A 374 3.52 -0.73 33.66
C GLU A 374 3.31 -0.72 32.14
N PRO A 375 2.12 -0.32 31.64
CA PRO A 375 1.83 -0.39 30.22
C PRO A 375 2.76 0.53 29.43
N LYS A 376 3.31 0.03 28.31
CA LYS A 376 4.11 0.84 27.38
C LYS A 376 3.36 2.11 26.93
N VAL A 377 2.04 2.00 26.80
CA VAL A 377 1.14 3.12 26.49
C VAL A 377 0.06 3.24 27.57
N SER A 378 0.27 4.14 28.54
CA SER A 378 -0.79 4.52 29.48
C SER A 378 -1.78 5.51 28.82
N VAL A 379 -3.07 5.12 28.78
CA VAL A 379 -4.22 5.96 28.40
C VAL A 379 -4.96 6.34 29.68
N SER A 380 -5.15 7.64 29.93
CA SER A 380 -5.88 8.11 31.11
C SER A 380 -7.39 7.95 30.95
N ASP A 381 -8.10 7.77 32.06
CA ASP A 381 -9.57 7.72 32.09
C ASP A 381 -10.22 8.96 31.47
N GLU A 382 -9.62 10.13 31.68
CA GLU A 382 -10.09 11.40 31.12
C GLU A 382 -10.02 11.41 29.57
N LEU A 383 -8.91 10.92 29.01
CA LEU A 383 -8.72 10.86 27.57
C LEU A 383 -9.63 9.81 26.94
N LEU A 384 -9.74 8.63 27.55
CA LEU A 384 -10.65 7.57 27.10
C LEU A 384 -12.10 8.05 27.10
N ARG A 385 -12.52 8.76 28.16
CA ARG A 385 -13.86 9.36 28.25
C ARG A 385 -14.09 10.39 27.14
N THR A 386 -13.09 11.21 26.84
CA THR A 386 -13.19 12.21 25.76
C THR A 386 -13.36 11.54 24.39
N TRP A 387 -12.65 10.46 24.12
CA TRP A 387 -12.82 9.68 22.88
C TRP A 387 -14.15 8.95 22.81
N GLN A 388 -14.65 8.45 23.94
CA GLN A 388 -15.95 7.79 24.05
C GLN A 388 -17.10 8.75 23.78
N GLU A 389 -17.04 9.97 24.32
CA GLU A 389 -18.07 11.01 24.17
C GLU A 389 -18.06 11.68 22.79
N SER A 390 -17.01 11.48 21.98
CA SER A 390 -16.86 12.11 20.67
C SER A 390 -17.60 11.36 19.55
N GLU A 391 -18.79 11.86 19.20
CA GLU A 391 -19.58 11.30 18.09
C GLU A 391 -18.85 11.43 16.74
N GLU A 392 -18.16 12.55 16.51
CA GLU A 392 -17.41 12.77 15.28
C GLU A 392 -16.27 11.77 15.13
N LEU A 393 -15.56 11.46 16.22
CA LEU A 393 -14.53 10.41 16.22
C LEU A 393 -15.15 9.05 15.92
N ALA A 394 -16.23 8.68 16.60
CA ALA A 394 -16.93 7.41 16.39
C ALA A 394 -17.48 7.24 14.96
N ARG A 395 -17.75 8.33 14.24
CA ARG A 395 -18.17 8.29 12.83
C ARG A 395 -17.04 7.95 11.86
N LEU A 396 -15.78 8.23 12.24
CA LEU A 396 -14.60 7.97 11.40
C LEU A 396 -14.27 6.49 11.29
N PHE A 397 -14.61 5.72 12.33
CA PHE A 397 -14.29 4.31 12.45
C PHE A 397 -15.34 3.42 11.79
N PRO A 398 -14.96 2.17 11.43
CA PRO A 398 -15.88 1.23 10.85
C PRO A 398 -16.99 0.84 11.81
N ARG A 399 -18.12 0.42 11.25
CA ARG A 399 -19.31 -0.04 11.96
C ARG A 399 -19.73 -1.42 11.46
N THR A 400 -20.53 -2.10 12.26
CA THR A 400 -21.20 -3.33 11.84
C THR A 400 -21.95 -3.11 10.53
N GLY A 401 -21.71 -3.97 9.54
CA GLY A 401 -22.32 -3.87 8.21
C GLY A 401 -21.62 -2.91 7.23
N ASP A 402 -20.49 -2.30 7.61
CA ASP A 402 -19.67 -1.55 6.65
C ASP A 402 -19.09 -2.47 5.57
N HIS A 403 -18.89 -1.90 4.39
CA HIS A 403 -18.34 -2.59 3.23
C HIS A 403 -17.13 -1.85 2.68
N TYR A 404 -16.28 -2.59 1.98
CA TYR A 404 -14.99 -2.14 1.50
C TYR A 404 -14.81 -2.36 0.01
N VAL A 405 -14.11 -1.42 -0.62
CA VAL A 405 -13.69 -1.49 -2.02
C VAL A 405 -12.20 -1.19 -2.13
N ASP A 406 -11.67 -1.27 -3.35
CA ASP A 406 -10.27 -1.04 -3.66
C ASP A 406 -9.70 0.25 -3.04
N GLY A 407 -8.60 0.11 -2.31
CA GLY A 407 -7.84 1.22 -1.72
C GLY A 407 -7.11 2.06 -2.76
N GLY A 408 -6.77 1.46 -3.91
CA GLY A 408 -6.02 2.06 -5.01
C GLY A 408 -6.76 3.17 -5.75
N ALA A 409 -8.08 3.28 -5.56
CA ALA A 409 -8.84 4.44 -6.04
C ALA A 409 -8.42 5.75 -5.31
N ILE A 410 -7.88 5.63 -4.10
CA ILE A 410 -7.40 6.76 -3.28
C ILE A 410 -5.87 6.75 -3.19
N ASP A 411 -5.29 5.59 -2.90
CA ASP A 411 -3.85 5.41 -2.71
C ASP A 411 -3.39 4.15 -3.43
N ASN A 412 -2.98 4.34 -4.68
CA ASN A 412 -2.51 3.27 -5.54
C ASN A 412 -1.06 2.86 -5.27
N MET A 413 -0.35 3.57 -4.39
CA MET A 413 1.04 3.34 -4.02
C MET A 413 1.23 3.50 -2.51
N PRO A 414 1.07 2.39 -1.76
CA PRO A 414 1.07 2.44 -0.30
C PRO A 414 2.49 2.54 0.29
N THR A 415 3.34 3.45 -0.22
CA THR A 415 4.68 3.76 0.30
C THR A 415 4.62 4.28 1.73
N ASN A 416 3.69 5.20 1.99
CA ASN A 416 3.48 5.72 3.32
C ASN A 416 3.00 4.64 4.30
N SER A 417 2.24 3.62 3.86
CA SER A 417 1.91 2.46 4.71
C SER A 417 3.16 1.73 5.17
N ALA A 418 4.16 1.59 4.29
CA ALA A 418 5.43 0.95 4.61
C ALA A 418 6.27 1.81 5.56
N ILE A 419 6.33 3.12 5.31
CA ILE A 419 7.00 4.08 6.19
C ILE A 419 6.38 4.08 7.57
N ASP A 420 5.04 4.12 7.65
CA ASP A 420 4.31 4.10 8.91
C ASP A 420 4.53 2.77 9.66
N ALA A 421 4.64 1.64 8.97
CA ALA A 421 4.96 0.36 9.59
C ALA A 421 6.35 0.36 10.27
N ILE A 422 7.34 0.96 9.62
CA ILE A 422 8.68 1.07 10.21
C ILE A 422 8.69 2.07 11.36
N LYS A 423 7.93 3.17 11.28
CA LYS A 423 7.77 4.08 12.43
C LYS A 423 7.10 3.38 13.61
N ASP A 424 6.06 2.59 13.36
CA ASP A 424 5.39 1.83 14.41
C ASP A 424 6.37 0.81 15.02
N TRP A 425 7.21 0.14 14.22
CA TRP A 425 8.28 -0.73 14.71
C TRP A 425 9.34 0.02 15.54
N ILE A 426 9.75 1.22 15.11
CA ILE A 426 10.68 2.09 15.85
C ILE A 426 10.10 2.45 17.22
N ASP A 427 8.83 2.86 17.25
CA ASP A 427 8.08 3.19 18.47
C ASP A 427 8.01 1.96 19.40
N GLU A 428 7.70 0.76 18.87
CA GLU A 428 7.60 -0.50 19.63
C GLU A 428 8.94 -0.96 20.26
N ASN A 429 10.06 -0.62 19.60
CA ASN A 429 11.42 -1.03 19.99
C ASN A 429 12.22 0.07 20.70
N ASN A 430 11.62 1.23 20.98
CA ASN A 430 12.29 2.40 21.55
C ASN A 430 13.58 2.80 20.79
N ALA A 431 13.57 2.67 19.47
CA ALA A 431 14.69 3.08 18.61
C ALA A 431 14.56 4.57 18.23
N GLY A 432 15.68 5.22 17.86
CA GLY A 432 15.64 6.55 17.26
C GLY A 432 15.34 6.50 15.76
N ASN A 433 14.62 7.51 15.23
CA ASN A 433 14.29 7.60 13.80
C ASN A 433 15.53 7.65 12.89
N ARG A 434 16.68 8.06 13.43
CA ARG A 434 17.96 8.15 12.71
C ARG A 434 18.88 6.95 12.92
N ASP A 435 18.53 6.05 13.84
CA ASP A 435 19.21 4.76 14.04
C ASP A 435 18.74 3.71 13.03
N VAL A 436 17.61 3.98 12.38
CA VAL A 436 16.98 3.10 11.39
C VAL A 436 16.96 3.77 10.02
N GLN A 437 17.24 2.98 8.99
CA GLN A 437 17.09 3.36 7.60
C GLN A 437 16.17 2.36 6.90
N LEU A 438 15.28 2.85 6.04
CA LEU A 438 14.36 2.03 5.27
C LEU A 438 14.77 1.98 3.80
N ASP A 439 15.15 0.81 3.31
CA ASP A 439 15.25 0.54 1.88
C ASP A 439 13.87 0.18 1.35
N LEU A 440 13.28 1.08 0.57
CA LEU A 440 11.90 1.00 0.11
C LEU A 440 11.84 0.62 -1.38
N TYR A 441 11.63 -0.66 -1.63
CA TYR A 441 11.50 -1.23 -2.97
C TYR A 441 10.07 -1.00 -3.48
N THR A 442 9.93 -0.17 -4.50
CA THR A 442 8.62 0.26 -5.03
C THR A 442 8.47 -0.17 -6.48
N VAL A 443 7.39 -0.90 -6.77
CA VAL A 443 7.10 -1.40 -8.12
C VAL A 443 6.16 -0.45 -8.83
N PHE A 444 6.63 0.10 -9.95
CA PHE A 444 5.83 0.98 -10.81
C PHE A 444 5.29 0.20 -12.01
N LEU A 445 4.00 0.40 -12.31
CA LEU A 445 3.31 -0.26 -13.43
C LEU A 445 3.22 0.64 -14.67
N HIS A 446 4.24 1.48 -14.85
CA HIS A 446 4.48 2.35 -15.99
C HIS A 446 5.99 2.55 -16.22
N PRO A 447 6.42 2.80 -17.47
CA PRO A 447 7.80 3.20 -17.76
C PRO A 447 8.21 4.44 -16.95
N PRO A 448 9.51 4.68 -16.75
CA PRO A 448 9.97 5.90 -16.09
C PRO A 448 9.52 7.13 -16.90
N PRO A 449 9.04 8.20 -16.25
CA PRO A 449 8.59 9.41 -16.94
C PRO A 449 9.75 10.08 -17.72
N ASP A 450 9.46 10.65 -18.90
CA ASP A 450 10.46 11.46 -19.62
C ASP A 450 10.68 12.78 -18.85
N PRO A 451 11.92 13.12 -18.46
CA PRO A 451 12.22 14.35 -17.73
C PRO A 451 11.73 15.64 -18.42
N GLY A 452 11.45 15.61 -19.73
CA GLY A 452 10.97 16.76 -20.51
C GLY A 452 9.44 16.96 -20.53
N GLU A 453 8.62 15.96 -20.18
CA GLU A 453 7.16 15.99 -20.40
C GLU A 453 6.36 16.68 -19.29
N LEU A 454 6.88 16.74 -18.05
CA LEU A 454 6.21 17.29 -16.86
C LEU A 454 5.75 18.76 -16.98
N VAL A 455 6.25 19.50 -17.98
CA VAL A 455 5.99 20.95 -18.13
C VAL A 455 4.84 21.26 -19.13
N THR A 456 4.36 20.30 -19.92
CA THR A 456 3.64 20.66 -21.18
C THR A 456 2.17 20.20 -21.29
N GLU A 457 1.63 19.34 -20.41
CA GLU A 457 0.37 18.64 -20.69
C GLU A 457 -0.85 19.05 -19.83
N MET A 458 -1.18 20.34 -19.81
CA MET A 458 -2.44 20.85 -19.22
C MET A 458 -3.43 21.38 -20.29
N ILE A 459 -3.93 20.59 -21.25
CA ILE A 459 -5.12 20.96 -22.05
C ILE A 459 -5.97 19.72 -22.44
N PRO A 460 -7.28 19.66 -22.12
CA PRO A 460 -8.11 18.45 -22.32
C PRO A 460 -9.02 18.45 -23.58
N SER A 461 -9.34 17.24 -24.09
CA SER A 461 -10.43 16.93 -25.05
C SER A 461 -11.30 15.74 -24.57
N SER A 462 -12.62 15.90 -24.63
CA SER A 462 -13.61 15.45 -23.62
C SER A 462 -13.94 13.95 -23.47
N VAL A 463 -13.29 13.00 -24.15
CA VAL A 463 -13.59 11.56 -23.96
C VAL A 463 -12.33 10.70 -23.81
N GLU A 464 -11.22 11.08 -24.46
CA GLU A 464 -9.90 10.49 -24.19
C GLU A 464 -9.29 11.05 -22.88
N THR A 465 -9.81 12.19 -22.41
CA THR A 465 -9.39 12.84 -21.17
C THR A 465 -9.73 12.02 -19.93
N VAL A 466 -10.80 11.23 -19.84
CA VAL A 466 -11.08 10.52 -18.56
C VAL A 466 -10.08 9.39 -18.34
N GLN A 467 -9.76 8.64 -19.39
CA GLN A 467 -8.82 7.52 -19.31
C GLN A 467 -7.37 8.02 -19.22
N ARG A 468 -7.00 9.04 -20.01
CA ARG A 468 -5.69 9.71 -19.89
C ARG A 468 -5.57 10.55 -18.61
N THR A 469 -6.62 11.15 -18.08
CA THR A 469 -6.58 11.84 -16.77
C THR A 469 -6.45 10.85 -15.64
N LEU A 470 -7.03 9.65 -15.73
CA LEU A 470 -6.77 8.59 -14.76
C LEU A 470 -5.34 8.06 -14.88
N GLU A 471 -4.81 7.87 -16.09
CA GLU A 471 -3.42 7.43 -16.31
C GLU A 471 -2.39 8.51 -15.93
N ILE A 472 -2.65 9.79 -16.26
CA ILE A 472 -1.79 10.95 -15.95
C ILE A 472 -1.93 11.35 -14.48
N LYS A 473 -3.14 11.33 -13.88
CA LYS A 473 -3.32 11.58 -12.44
C LYS A 473 -2.69 10.46 -11.63
N ASN A 474 -2.80 9.20 -12.06
CA ASN A 474 -2.10 8.10 -11.41
C ASN A 474 -0.59 8.27 -11.59
N ALA A 475 -0.06 8.42 -12.81
CA ALA A 475 1.39 8.60 -13.01
C ALA A 475 1.96 9.83 -12.28
N ALA A 476 1.25 10.96 -12.27
CA ALA A 476 1.67 12.18 -11.58
C ALA A 476 1.56 12.08 -10.05
N VAL A 477 0.57 11.34 -9.52
CA VAL A 477 0.50 11.04 -8.07
C VAL A 477 1.61 10.05 -7.67
N LEU A 478 1.88 9.04 -8.50
CA LEU A 478 2.92 8.03 -8.29
C LEU A 478 4.33 8.66 -8.29
N ASP A 479 4.62 9.57 -9.22
CA ASP A 479 5.90 10.29 -9.28
C ASP A 479 6.01 11.36 -8.17
N SER A 480 4.88 11.98 -7.80
CA SER A 480 4.81 12.91 -6.65
C SER A 480 5.20 12.24 -5.34
N ASP A 481 4.80 10.99 -5.09
CA ASP A 481 5.11 10.29 -3.84
C ASP A 481 6.60 9.94 -3.71
N ALA A 482 7.23 9.47 -4.79
CA ALA A 482 8.68 9.22 -4.79
C ALA A 482 9.50 10.52 -4.69
N ALA A 483 9.08 11.58 -5.39
CA ALA A 483 9.66 12.92 -5.25
C ALA A 483 9.51 13.46 -3.82
N HIS A 484 8.37 13.21 -3.17
CA HIS A 484 8.12 13.59 -1.79
C HIS A 484 9.08 12.87 -0.83
N VAL A 485 9.28 11.57 -0.97
CA VAL A 485 10.27 10.81 -0.17
C VAL A 485 11.67 11.40 -0.32
N ARG A 486 12.13 11.65 -1.54
CA ARG A 486 13.44 12.29 -1.80
C ARG A 486 13.55 13.67 -1.15
N PHE A 487 12.50 14.50 -1.25
CA PHE A 487 12.45 15.82 -0.64
C PHE A 487 12.50 15.75 0.90
N VAL A 488 11.74 14.84 1.50
CA VAL A 488 11.71 14.63 2.95
C VAL A 488 13.09 14.21 3.46
N ASN A 489 13.76 13.28 2.78
CA ASN A 489 15.11 12.86 3.14
C ASN A 489 16.12 14.01 3.10
N LYS A 490 16.12 14.79 2.02
CA LYS A 490 17.06 15.90 1.85
C LYS A 490 16.85 16.97 2.93
N THR A 491 15.58 17.29 3.22
CA THR A 491 15.22 18.23 4.28
C THR A 491 15.63 17.69 5.67
N ALA A 492 15.41 16.41 5.93
CA ALA A 492 15.79 15.75 7.18
C ALA A 492 17.32 15.73 7.37
N GLN A 493 18.08 15.44 6.32
CA GLN A 493 19.55 15.45 6.37
C GLN A 493 20.08 16.85 6.69
N LEU A 494 19.57 17.88 6.01
CA LEU A 494 19.96 19.26 6.30
C LEU A 494 19.65 19.66 7.75
N ALA A 495 18.49 19.25 8.26
CA ALA A 495 18.09 19.49 9.65
C ALA A 495 18.99 18.75 10.65
N GLU A 496 19.40 17.51 10.34
CA GLU A 496 20.36 16.76 11.15
C GLU A 496 21.73 17.44 11.17
N ASP A 497 22.29 17.77 10.01
CA ASP A 497 23.61 18.42 9.88
C ASP A 497 23.64 19.75 10.65
N THR A 498 22.56 20.52 10.54
CA THR A 498 22.38 21.77 11.30
C THR A 498 22.34 21.50 12.80
N SER A 499 21.56 20.51 13.25
CA SER A 499 21.43 20.15 14.67
C SER A 499 22.76 19.67 15.25
N ARG A 500 23.50 18.81 14.52
CA ARG A 500 24.83 18.33 14.92
C ARG A 500 25.85 19.46 14.97
N THR A 501 25.77 20.42 14.06
CA THR A 501 26.61 21.62 14.08
C THR A 501 26.34 22.46 15.34
N ILE A 502 25.06 22.64 15.71
CA ILE A 502 24.68 23.38 16.92
C ILE A 502 25.16 22.66 18.19
N ILE A 503 25.01 21.34 18.27
CA ILE A 503 25.52 20.53 19.39
C ILE A 503 27.05 20.65 19.50
N SER A 504 27.75 20.58 18.36
CA SER A 504 29.22 20.71 18.32
C SER A 504 29.66 22.10 18.76
N LEU A 505 28.95 23.15 18.33
CA LEU A 505 29.20 24.52 18.78
C LEU A 505 28.96 24.68 20.28
N ALA A 506 27.85 24.15 20.80
CA ALA A 506 27.54 24.19 22.22
C ALA A 506 28.61 23.48 23.07
N THR A 507 29.09 22.32 22.59
CA THR A 507 30.18 21.56 23.21
C THR A 507 31.49 22.34 23.19
N ALA A 508 31.84 22.96 22.06
CA ALA A 508 33.04 23.79 21.95
C ALA A 508 32.99 25.00 22.89
N LEU A 509 31.83 25.65 23.03
CA LEU A 509 31.63 26.77 23.97
C LEU A 509 31.77 26.32 25.44
N GLU A 510 31.25 25.15 25.78
CA GLU A 510 31.40 24.55 27.11
C GLU A 510 32.88 24.24 27.41
N GLU A 511 33.61 23.68 26.45
CA GLU A 511 35.05 23.43 26.58
C GLU A 511 35.86 24.73 26.73
N ILE A 512 35.51 25.76 25.96
CA ILE A 512 36.13 27.09 26.06
C ILE A 512 35.93 27.66 27.46
N LEU A 513 34.70 27.63 27.99
CA LEU A 513 34.37 28.11 29.33
C LEU A 513 35.10 27.33 30.44
N ALA A 514 35.31 26.03 30.24
CA ALA A 514 35.97 25.17 31.21
C ALA A 514 37.51 25.29 31.17
N LYS A 515 38.11 25.43 29.99
CA LYS A 515 39.58 25.27 29.81
C LYS A 515 40.33 26.58 29.59
N VAL A 516 39.73 27.60 28.98
CA VAL A 516 40.44 28.85 28.64
C VAL A 516 40.99 29.59 29.86
N PRO A 517 40.27 29.71 31.00
CA PRO A 517 40.81 30.37 32.18
C PRO A 517 42.08 29.71 32.73
N ASP A 518 42.22 28.39 32.56
CA ASP A 518 43.32 27.59 33.12
C ASP A 518 44.34 27.12 32.08
N SER A 519 44.32 27.71 30.87
CA SER A 519 45.25 27.32 29.81
C SER A 519 46.69 27.72 30.19
N PRO A 520 47.65 26.76 30.26
CA PRO A 520 49.05 27.04 30.63
C PRO A 520 49.75 28.03 29.69
N SER A 521 49.26 28.14 28.46
CA SER A 521 49.80 29.02 27.42
C SER A 521 49.50 30.51 27.63
N LEU A 522 48.49 30.86 28.43
CA LEU A 522 48.04 32.25 28.57
C LEU A 522 48.76 33.02 29.70
N GLN A 523 49.50 32.33 30.58
CA GLN A 523 50.27 32.92 31.69
C GLN A 523 49.53 34.02 32.48
N LEU A 524 48.22 33.83 32.72
CA LEU A 524 47.35 34.82 33.36
C LEU A 524 47.50 34.77 34.89
N SER A 525 47.45 35.94 35.53
CA SER A 525 47.24 36.03 36.98
C SER A 525 45.82 35.57 37.34
N GLU A 526 45.59 35.13 38.58
CA GLU A 526 44.25 34.70 39.04
C GLU A 526 43.16 35.77 38.82
N GLU A 527 43.51 37.05 38.97
CA GLU A 527 42.60 38.18 38.73
C GLU A 527 42.26 38.35 37.23
N GLN A 528 43.23 38.10 36.35
CA GLN A 528 43.03 38.09 34.90
C GLN A 528 42.21 36.88 34.44
N LYS A 529 42.38 35.71 35.07
CA LYS A 529 41.55 34.52 34.79
C LYS A 529 40.08 34.77 35.12
N VAL A 530 39.79 35.36 36.27
CA VAL A 530 38.42 35.70 36.68
C VAL A 530 37.80 36.71 35.72
N THR A 531 38.56 37.74 35.32
CA THR A 531 38.09 38.77 34.37
C THR A 531 37.82 38.17 32.98
N LEU A 532 38.73 37.32 32.49
CA LEU A 532 38.57 36.65 31.19
C LEU A 532 37.37 35.71 31.21
N LYS A 533 37.19 34.93 32.27
CA LYS A 533 36.03 34.05 32.43
C LYS A 533 34.72 34.84 32.39
N ALA A 534 34.62 35.92 33.16
CA ALA A 534 33.43 36.78 33.17
C ALA A 534 33.16 37.43 31.79
N ALA A 535 34.20 37.84 31.06
CA ALA A 535 34.07 38.41 29.72
C ALA A 535 33.59 37.37 28.69
N VAL A 536 34.12 36.15 28.74
CA VAL A 536 33.70 35.04 27.87
C VAL A 536 32.27 34.62 28.21
N GLU A 537 31.93 34.49 29.50
CA GLU A 537 30.56 34.20 29.95
C GLU A 537 29.55 35.25 29.49
N ALA A 538 29.91 36.55 29.56
CA ALA A 538 29.05 37.63 29.07
C ALA A 538 28.82 37.56 27.55
N GLN A 539 29.87 37.30 26.77
CA GLN A 539 29.78 37.12 25.31
C GLN A 539 28.91 35.92 24.96
N VAL A 540 29.13 34.76 25.59
CA VAL A 540 28.34 33.54 25.35
C VAL A 540 26.88 33.76 25.76
N SER A 541 26.63 34.40 26.90
CA SER A 541 25.26 34.68 27.36
C SER A 541 24.47 35.58 26.41
N ALA A 542 25.14 36.51 25.71
CA ALA A 542 24.52 37.44 24.75
C ALA A 542 24.01 36.77 23.47
N VAL A 543 24.63 35.66 23.05
CA VAL A 543 24.24 34.90 21.84
C VAL A 543 23.27 33.76 22.15
N LEU A 544 23.19 33.32 23.41
CA LEU A 544 22.28 32.27 23.83
C LEU A 544 20.85 32.81 24.06
N PRO A 545 19.79 32.04 23.77
CA PRO A 545 18.42 32.43 24.09
C PRO A 545 18.24 32.59 25.61
N ALA A 546 17.61 33.68 26.05
CA ALA A 546 17.45 34.02 27.45
C ALA A 546 16.55 33.01 28.17
N ARG A 547 17.07 32.35 29.22
CA ARG A 547 16.30 31.52 30.16
C ARG A 547 16.64 31.97 31.57
N LYS A 548 15.62 32.42 32.32
CA LYS A 548 15.78 33.07 33.64
C LYS A 548 16.15 32.11 34.76
N ASP A 549 16.06 30.81 34.51
CA ASP A 549 16.09 29.71 35.48
C ASP A 549 17.36 28.85 35.41
N LYS A 550 18.27 29.10 34.46
CA LYS A 550 19.49 28.30 34.26
C LYS A 550 20.73 29.17 34.06
N ASP A 551 21.84 28.72 34.63
CA ASP A 551 23.17 29.27 34.36
C ASP A 551 23.62 28.93 32.92
N ILE A 552 24.78 29.45 32.49
CA ILE A 552 25.26 29.27 31.10
C ILE A 552 25.48 27.78 30.78
N ALA A 553 26.04 27.02 31.73
CA ALA A 553 26.25 25.58 31.57
C ALA A 553 24.91 24.84 31.39
N GLY A 554 23.91 25.12 32.24
CA GLY A 554 22.57 24.55 32.13
C GLY A 554 21.82 24.98 30.87
N ARG A 555 22.11 26.17 30.32
CA ARG A 555 21.58 26.63 29.02
C ARG A 555 22.21 25.86 27.86
N LEU A 556 23.54 25.67 27.85
CA LEU A 556 24.24 24.89 26.83
C LEU A 556 23.84 23.41 26.87
N ALA A 557 23.75 22.81 28.05
CA ALA A 557 23.23 21.45 28.23
C ALA A 557 21.80 21.33 27.69
N GLY A 558 20.91 22.27 28.06
CA GLY A 558 19.54 22.27 27.54
C GLY A 558 19.42 22.46 26.02
N ILE A 559 20.38 23.14 25.37
CA ILE A 559 20.46 23.21 23.91
C ILE A 559 20.87 21.86 23.34
N LYS A 560 21.93 21.23 23.87
CA LYS A 560 22.37 19.90 23.41
C LYS A 560 21.22 18.89 23.54
N ASP A 561 20.61 18.77 24.72
CA ASP A 561 19.48 17.87 24.96
C ASP A 561 18.31 18.14 23.98
N GLN A 562 18.00 19.42 23.73
CA GLN A 562 16.93 19.79 22.81
C GLN A 562 17.22 19.35 21.38
N TYR A 563 18.44 19.56 20.88
CA TYR A 563 18.81 19.21 19.51
C TYR A 563 19.08 17.71 19.34
N GLU A 564 19.58 17.02 20.37
CA GLU A 564 19.63 15.55 20.41
C GLU A 564 18.22 14.98 20.33
N LYS A 565 17.28 15.49 21.14
CA LYS A 565 15.86 15.11 21.06
C LYS A 565 15.23 15.40 19.68
N ILE A 566 15.61 16.49 19.03
CA ILE A 566 15.16 16.77 17.65
C ILE A 566 15.66 15.70 16.69
N ILE A 567 16.95 15.36 16.77
CA ILE A 567 17.57 14.33 15.91
C ILE A 567 16.89 12.98 16.13
N ASP A 568 16.73 12.57 17.38
CA ASP A 568 16.30 11.22 17.73
C ASP A 568 14.79 11.01 17.52
N GLU A 569 13.97 12.00 17.88
CA GLU A 569 12.51 11.83 17.93
C GLU A 569 11.74 12.61 16.84
N LYS A 570 12.27 13.75 16.36
CA LYS A 570 11.50 14.67 15.51
C LYS A 570 11.88 14.66 14.05
N LEU A 571 13.07 14.16 13.71
CA LEU A 571 13.46 14.04 12.31
C LEU A 571 12.72 12.88 11.64
N PRO A 572 12.34 13.03 10.36
CA PRO A 572 11.78 11.94 9.57
C PRO A 572 12.74 10.74 9.49
N LEU A 573 12.14 9.55 9.44
CA LEU A 573 12.80 8.31 9.06
C LEU A 573 13.56 8.49 7.76
N HIS A 574 14.80 7.99 7.71
CA HIS A 574 15.56 7.98 6.46
C HIS A 574 15.07 6.84 5.55
N VAL A 575 14.70 7.18 4.32
CA VAL A 575 14.18 6.21 3.34
C VAL A 575 15.04 6.23 2.07
N ASN A 576 15.61 5.11 1.67
CA ASN A 576 16.19 4.96 0.34
C ASN A 576 15.11 4.42 -0.59
N PRO A 577 14.63 5.19 -1.60
CA PRO A 577 13.73 4.64 -2.60
C PRO A 577 14.52 3.79 -3.60
N ILE A 578 14.09 2.54 -3.82
CA ILE A 578 14.54 1.68 -4.91
C ILE A 578 13.35 1.51 -5.86
N GLU A 579 13.43 2.15 -7.02
CA GLU A 579 12.33 2.18 -7.99
C GLU A 579 12.52 1.07 -9.04
N ILE A 580 11.47 0.26 -9.24
CA ILE A 580 11.46 -0.82 -10.22
C ILE A 580 10.45 -0.45 -11.30
N HIS A 581 10.97 -0.11 -12.48
CA HIS A 581 10.15 0.25 -13.63
C HIS A 581 10.27 -0.78 -14.76
N PRO A 582 9.16 -1.05 -15.49
CA PRO A 582 9.22 -1.71 -16.78
C PRO A 582 9.93 -0.82 -17.81
N GLU A 583 10.64 -1.43 -18.76
CA GLU A 583 11.06 -0.72 -19.98
C GLU A 583 9.85 -0.43 -20.90
N GLU A 584 8.93 -1.39 -20.97
CA GLU A 584 7.67 -1.30 -21.71
C GLU A 584 6.53 -1.94 -20.92
N MET A 585 5.32 -1.39 -21.08
CA MET A 585 4.11 -1.89 -20.44
C MET A 585 3.10 -2.38 -21.50
N PRO A 586 3.25 -3.60 -22.03
CA PRO A 586 2.45 -4.11 -23.15
C PRO A 586 1.00 -4.46 -22.79
N MET A 587 0.66 -4.42 -21.50
CA MET A 587 -0.69 -4.73 -21.02
C MET A 587 -1.39 -3.54 -20.35
N ARG A 588 -2.72 -3.48 -20.53
CA ARG A 588 -3.62 -2.55 -19.85
C ARG A 588 -4.32 -3.21 -18.66
N THR A 589 -4.86 -2.40 -17.76
CA THR A 589 -5.44 -2.81 -16.47
C THR A 589 -6.56 -3.86 -16.56
N LEU A 590 -7.45 -3.77 -17.56
CA LEU A 590 -8.66 -4.61 -17.65
C LEU A 590 -8.50 -5.85 -18.55
N GLN A 591 -7.29 -6.17 -18.99
CA GLN A 591 -7.04 -7.29 -19.89
C GLN A 591 -6.99 -8.62 -19.14
N PHE A 592 -8.12 -9.07 -18.56
CA PHE A 592 -8.21 -10.32 -17.80
C PHE A 592 -8.64 -11.53 -18.64
N THR A 593 -9.29 -11.30 -19.78
CA THR A 593 -9.79 -12.35 -20.68
C THR A 593 -9.26 -12.13 -22.10
N GLU A 594 -9.29 -13.17 -22.94
CA GLU A 594 -8.86 -13.04 -24.34
C GLU A 594 -9.69 -12.00 -25.12
N ARG A 595 -11.00 -11.86 -24.86
CA ARG A 595 -11.82 -10.84 -25.55
C ARG A 595 -11.49 -9.43 -25.06
N LEU A 596 -11.12 -9.28 -23.79
CA LEU A 596 -10.63 -8.01 -23.23
C LEU A 596 -9.15 -7.74 -23.59
N GLY A 597 -8.54 -8.59 -24.41
CA GLY A 597 -7.21 -8.37 -24.97
C GLY A 597 -6.07 -8.99 -24.18
N PHE A 598 -6.36 -9.88 -23.23
CA PHE A 598 -5.33 -10.75 -22.65
C PHE A 598 -4.71 -11.58 -23.77
N ARG A 599 -3.38 -11.59 -23.83
CA ARG A 599 -2.60 -12.37 -24.79
C ARG A 599 -1.49 -13.06 -24.02
N LYS A 600 -1.32 -14.35 -24.25
CA LYS A 600 -0.33 -15.18 -23.55
C LYS A 600 1.10 -14.65 -23.75
N GLU A 601 1.40 -14.19 -24.95
CA GLU A 601 2.69 -13.61 -25.30
C GLU A 601 2.98 -12.35 -24.47
N ASN A 602 1.94 -11.54 -24.23
CA ASN A 602 2.05 -10.36 -23.38
C ASN A 602 2.23 -10.77 -21.91
N ALA A 603 1.55 -11.83 -21.44
CA ALA A 603 1.74 -12.33 -20.08
C ALA A 603 3.17 -12.82 -19.84
N VAL A 604 3.74 -13.60 -20.75
CA VAL A 604 5.17 -13.99 -20.68
C VAL A 604 6.07 -12.76 -20.67
N ARG A 605 5.82 -11.78 -21.56
CA ARG A 605 6.59 -10.52 -21.60
C ARG A 605 6.48 -9.75 -20.30
N MET A 606 5.32 -9.70 -19.66
CA MET A 606 5.11 -8.99 -18.40
C MET A 606 5.90 -9.64 -17.27
N ILE A 607 5.81 -10.96 -17.10
CA ILE A 607 6.55 -11.71 -16.07
C ILE A 607 8.06 -11.58 -16.30
N THR A 608 8.53 -11.82 -17.53
CA THR A 608 9.96 -11.76 -17.85
C THR A 608 10.50 -10.34 -17.72
N SER A 609 9.74 -9.31 -18.12
CA SER A 609 10.08 -7.90 -17.91
C SER A 609 10.19 -7.55 -16.42
N GLY A 610 9.24 -8.01 -15.59
CA GLY A 610 9.28 -7.81 -14.14
C GLY A 610 10.53 -8.39 -13.49
N CYS A 611 10.86 -9.65 -13.84
CA CYS A 611 12.08 -10.31 -13.39
C CYS A 611 13.34 -9.53 -13.81
N TYR A 612 13.43 -9.23 -15.10
CA TYR A 612 14.57 -8.57 -15.71
C TYR A 612 14.81 -7.16 -15.14
N SER A 613 13.78 -6.32 -15.09
CA SER A 613 13.86 -4.95 -14.55
C SER A 613 14.34 -4.97 -13.10
N THR A 614 13.80 -5.89 -12.30
CA THR A 614 14.16 -6.01 -10.89
C THR A 614 15.61 -6.44 -10.70
N LEU A 615 16.08 -7.45 -11.44
CA LEU A 615 17.46 -7.93 -11.32
C LEU A 615 18.49 -6.84 -11.69
N TRP A 616 18.19 -6.03 -12.71
CA TRP A 616 19.03 -4.88 -13.04
C TRP A 616 18.97 -3.77 -12.00
N SER A 617 17.77 -3.37 -11.53
CA SER A 617 17.63 -2.38 -10.46
C SER A 617 18.37 -2.81 -9.19
N LEU A 618 18.27 -4.09 -8.80
CA LEU A 618 19.00 -4.65 -7.66
C LEU A 618 20.51 -4.63 -7.88
N HIS A 619 20.98 -5.07 -9.04
CA HIS A 619 22.40 -5.07 -9.34
C HIS A 619 22.99 -3.65 -9.27
N GLU A 620 22.32 -2.66 -9.87
CA GLU A 620 22.76 -1.26 -9.85
C GLU A 620 22.78 -0.70 -8.43
N TYR A 621 21.68 -0.87 -7.69
CA TYR A 621 21.55 -0.36 -6.32
C TYR A 621 22.54 -1.01 -5.34
N LEU A 622 22.59 -2.35 -5.29
CA LEU A 622 23.42 -3.08 -4.33
C LEU A 622 24.91 -2.92 -4.65
N SER A 623 25.30 -2.79 -5.92
CA SER A 623 26.70 -2.53 -6.27
C SER A 623 27.16 -1.18 -5.73
N ASP A 624 26.34 -0.12 -5.86
CA ASP A 624 26.64 1.21 -5.32
C ASP A 624 26.61 1.24 -3.78
N LYS A 625 25.65 0.53 -3.18
CA LYS A 625 25.51 0.47 -1.72
C LYS A 625 26.68 -0.23 -1.04
N LEU A 626 27.15 -1.37 -1.57
CA LEU A 626 28.26 -2.13 -0.95
C LEU A 626 29.59 -1.38 -0.94
N GLU A 627 29.79 -0.39 -1.84
CA GLU A 627 30.95 0.49 -1.79
C GLU A 627 30.92 1.43 -0.56
N ASN A 628 29.73 1.69 -0.01
CA ASN A 628 29.49 2.72 1.00
C ASN A 628 29.05 2.18 2.37
N SER A 629 28.27 1.09 2.43
CA SER A 629 27.72 0.53 3.67
C SER A 629 27.31 -0.95 3.49
N PRO A 630 28.21 -1.92 3.74
CA PRO A 630 27.91 -3.33 3.50
C PRO A 630 26.94 -3.93 4.53
N ASP A 631 25.90 -4.62 4.04
CA ASP A 631 24.99 -5.49 4.80
C ASP A 631 25.13 -6.92 4.22
N GLU A 632 25.29 -7.93 5.09
CA GLU A 632 25.44 -9.34 4.69
C GLU A 632 24.28 -9.82 3.80
N ARG A 633 23.06 -9.35 4.06
CA ARG A 633 21.89 -9.65 3.22
C ARG A 633 22.02 -9.05 1.81
N ASP A 634 22.59 -7.86 1.70
CA ASP A 634 22.82 -7.18 0.42
C ASP A 634 23.95 -7.84 -0.36
N GLU A 635 25.01 -8.29 0.31
CA GLU A 635 26.09 -9.06 -0.31
C GLU A 635 25.59 -10.40 -0.85
N GLN A 636 24.75 -11.11 -0.09
CA GLN A 636 24.13 -12.34 -0.56
C GLN A 636 23.22 -12.09 -1.75
N ALA A 637 22.32 -11.10 -1.67
CA ALA A 637 21.40 -10.76 -2.75
C ALA A 637 22.14 -10.37 -4.04
N LEU A 638 23.21 -9.58 -3.94
CA LEU A 638 24.02 -9.21 -5.09
C LEU A 638 24.77 -10.41 -5.69
N ARG A 639 25.31 -11.30 -4.86
CA ARG A 639 25.97 -12.53 -5.33
C ARG A 639 25.00 -13.41 -6.11
N LEU A 640 23.80 -13.63 -5.57
CA LEU A 640 22.77 -14.41 -6.24
C LEU A 640 22.28 -13.73 -7.52
N ALA A 641 22.06 -12.41 -7.50
CA ALA A 641 21.72 -11.66 -8.70
C ALA A 641 22.78 -11.84 -9.81
N LYS A 642 24.07 -11.68 -9.46
CA LYS A 642 25.18 -11.90 -10.41
C LYS A 642 25.23 -13.32 -10.95
N HIS A 643 24.98 -14.31 -10.09
CA HIS A 643 24.90 -15.72 -10.49
C HIS A 643 23.85 -15.94 -11.59
N TRP A 644 22.60 -15.55 -11.34
CA TRP A 644 21.49 -15.73 -12.28
C TRP A 644 21.61 -14.87 -13.54
N MET A 645 22.27 -13.72 -13.42
CA MET A 645 22.59 -12.86 -14.55
C MET A 645 23.78 -13.38 -15.39
N GLY A 646 24.53 -14.36 -14.89
CA GLY A 646 25.77 -14.84 -15.52
C GLY A 646 26.91 -13.82 -15.45
N LEU A 647 26.89 -12.94 -14.44
CA LEU A 647 27.87 -11.88 -14.17
C LEU A 647 28.95 -12.29 -13.16
N ASP A 648 29.00 -13.56 -12.74
CA ASP A 648 30.04 -14.13 -11.86
C ASP A 648 31.44 -14.18 -12.51
N MET A 649 31.59 -13.66 -13.73
CA MET A 649 32.85 -13.63 -14.47
C MET A 649 33.79 -12.58 -13.87
N ALA A 650 35.05 -12.96 -13.64
CA ALA A 650 36.11 -12.12 -13.02
C ALA A 650 36.39 -10.79 -13.75
N GLU A 651 35.88 -10.62 -14.97
CA GLU A 651 35.89 -9.36 -15.72
C GLU A 651 34.46 -9.10 -16.24
N MET A 652 33.78 -8.09 -15.69
CA MET A 652 32.56 -7.59 -16.31
C MET A 652 32.89 -7.11 -17.74
N PRO A 653 32.15 -7.54 -18.77
CA PRO A 653 32.22 -6.92 -20.08
C PRO A 653 32.08 -5.40 -19.96
N SER A 654 32.98 -4.65 -20.60
CA SER A 654 33.00 -3.19 -20.54
C SER A 654 31.72 -2.55 -21.08
N ASP A 655 30.96 -3.27 -21.91
CA ASP A 655 29.68 -2.85 -22.47
C ASP A 655 28.49 -3.42 -21.69
N LYS A 656 28.15 -2.78 -20.57
CA LYS A 656 26.95 -3.08 -19.78
C LYS A 656 25.66 -2.95 -20.58
N ALA A 657 25.60 -2.05 -21.58
CA ALA A 657 24.42 -1.85 -22.40
C ALA A 657 24.17 -3.04 -23.36
N ALA A 658 25.24 -3.59 -23.94
CA ALA A 658 25.14 -4.81 -24.74
C ALA A 658 24.70 -6.02 -23.89
N LEU A 659 25.22 -6.16 -22.67
CA LEU A 659 24.79 -7.20 -21.71
C LEU A 659 23.31 -7.07 -21.35
N ARG A 660 22.88 -5.85 -21.01
CA ARG A 660 21.48 -5.53 -20.70
C ARG A 660 20.56 -5.86 -21.87
N LYS A 661 21.00 -5.63 -23.11
CA LYS A 661 20.27 -6.02 -24.32
C LYS A 661 20.23 -7.54 -24.55
N ALA A 662 21.28 -8.26 -24.16
CA ALA A 662 21.46 -9.68 -24.43
C ALA A 662 20.78 -10.60 -23.40
N TRP A 663 20.70 -10.20 -22.13
CA TRP A 663 20.12 -10.99 -21.05
C TRP A 663 18.73 -10.45 -20.67
N ARG A 664 17.66 -11.25 -20.81
CA ARG A 664 16.25 -10.84 -20.59
C ARG A 664 15.46 -11.77 -19.68
N CYS A 665 16.11 -12.34 -18.65
CA CYS A 665 15.51 -13.38 -17.79
C CYS A 665 14.87 -14.53 -18.60
N SER A 666 15.38 -14.80 -19.83
CA SER A 666 14.87 -15.81 -20.76
C SER A 666 15.50 -17.20 -20.57
N ARG A 667 16.48 -17.28 -19.65
CA ARG A 667 17.21 -18.50 -19.30
C ARG A 667 16.61 -19.25 -18.11
N VAL A 668 15.77 -18.56 -17.31
CA VAL A 668 15.17 -19.09 -16.09
C VAL A 668 13.81 -19.69 -16.41
#